data_AF-A0A1B9GIR1-F1
#
_entry.id   AF-A0A1B9GIR1-F1
#
_cell.length_a   1.000
_cell.length_b   1.000
_cell.length_c   1.000
_cell.angle_alpha   90.00
_cell.angle_beta   90.00
_cell.angle_gamma   90.00
#
_symmetry.space_group_name_H-M   'P 1'
#
loop_
_entity.id
_entity.type
_entity.pdbx_description
1 polymer ?
#
loop_
_entity_poly.entity_id
_entity_poly.type
_entity_poly.pdbx_seq_one_letter_code
_entity_poly.pdbx_strand_id
1 'polypeptide(L)'
;MSKQLSADFDVEAVLADLTMLEKLKLIRGGSGFSTTALPEKGIGAVRMTDGPSGARGTKVFNGTRANCFPCAVGIGSSFDLQLVRDMALQLAAEARSKSTHILLGPTLNIIRSPLAGRGFEMFSEDPLLIGKIGATYIKTLESEGITACMKHFIGNEQETRKHTIDTIVSDRAMREIYLEPFRIAIREGNPGSVMASYSKIRGIHGSDSIFLMEEVLRKEWGWDGTMIADWYGTHSTATAIKAGLDLEMPGPTIWRTDAQVLSHIEAGILSENDIDFCARNVLKLVKRAVASGIPFDGPQETIDTPESRALLQRAAASAVVLLKNDKGVLPLSKSKEKPLKKIGVIGFNASQHFSSGGGAASVPLETFANSPLDGIRSAARSLGAEVEYALGTVAYAFVPPADPYFSAPGSRASSGDIARIEFWRKPPSDAWQSNEGDISFDSQPDYSFVTPSARCFMHDGVPDDIVQEAHYVKFTADFTPDQDGNWRIGLNSIDRAKLFVDGELVVDYSEDLKPGKMFFGFCYEERSAVLRGLNQGQKYRVELRTWDSAHLHGLPVKMPAGFNIGVIPELDAQDAIKQAVDLAKASDECIVVVGLNKEFETEGDDRTTMDLPGTADELVEAVLEVRPDAIIVTQSGMPVTMPWVTKATTLVHAFYGGTALGNGLADVIFGNVNPSAKLPISFPKRLEDSTSYPHFAHLSPSHKQVVYAEDIFLGYRGLVRTPERIAFPFGHGLSYTTFEYSDLQIVEEGPADFTIKSTITNTGAVAGAEVVQVYVRPLQPTLARPDKELKGFTKIQLTPQAQGQVTVKLDRSAFAFWDDRKDTGNWCAEQGKYVVLVAASSQDVRLVGEVNLKGNQTWRGL
;
A
#
# COMPACT_ATOMS: atom_id res chain seq x y z
N MET A 1 -16.23 -31.46 -26.61
CA MET A 1 -14.94 -31.37 -25.89
C MET A 1 -14.45 -29.94 -26.10
N SER A 2 -14.24 -29.16 -25.04
CA SER A 2 -13.73 -27.79 -25.20
C SER A 2 -12.34 -27.85 -25.84
N LYS A 3 -12.16 -27.14 -26.95
CA LYS A 3 -10.85 -26.91 -27.57
C LYS A 3 -10.02 -26.13 -26.53
N GLN A 4 -8.99 -26.71 -25.93
CA GLN A 4 -8.10 -25.99 -25.02
C GLN A 4 -6.81 -25.67 -25.75
N LEU A 5 -6.33 -24.43 -25.63
CA LEU A 5 -5.04 -24.04 -26.20
C LEU A 5 -3.90 -24.75 -25.44
N SER A 6 -2.88 -25.20 -26.17
CA SER A 6 -1.65 -25.73 -25.58
C SER A 6 -0.74 -24.59 -25.09
N ALA A 7 0.15 -24.84 -24.14
CA ALA A 7 1.04 -23.80 -23.60
C ALA A 7 1.97 -23.17 -24.65
N ASP A 8 2.23 -23.89 -25.75
CA ASP A 8 3.07 -23.48 -26.86
C ASP A 8 2.30 -22.90 -28.05
N PHE A 9 0.97 -22.68 -27.93
CA PHE A 9 0.15 -22.22 -29.05
C PHE A 9 0.74 -20.99 -29.77
N ASP A 10 0.60 -20.96 -31.10
CA ASP A 10 1.06 -19.85 -31.92
C ASP A 10 0.07 -18.68 -31.82
N VAL A 11 0.56 -17.56 -31.25
CA VAL A 11 -0.24 -16.34 -31.04
C VAL A 11 -0.73 -15.78 -32.37
N GLU A 12 0.08 -15.79 -33.43
CA GLU A 12 -0.32 -15.25 -34.73
C GLU A 12 -1.37 -16.14 -35.41
N ALA A 13 -1.23 -17.46 -35.28
CA ALA A 13 -2.21 -18.39 -35.83
C ALA A 13 -3.57 -18.25 -35.14
N VAL A 14 -3.59 -18.08 -33.81
CA VAL A 14 -4.84 -17.82 -33.07
C VAL A 14 -5.41 -16.47 -33.47
N LEU A 15 -4.59 -15.41 -33.53
CA LEU A 15 -5.04 -14.07 -33.92
C LEU A 15 -5.68 -14.05 -35.31
N ALA A 16 -5.11 -14.78 -36.28
CA ALA A 16 -5.64 -14.90 -37.63
C ALA A 16 -6.98 -15.66 -37.71
N ASP A 17 -7.28 -16.54 -36.75
CA ASP A 17 -8.55 -17.27 -36.64
C ASP A 17 -9.67 -16.46 -35.96
N LEU A 18 -9.33 -15.33 -35.32
CA LEU A 18 -10.30 -14.46 -34.66
C LEU A 18 -10.97 -13.51 -35.66
N THR A 19 -12.29 -13.41 -35.57
CA THR A 19 -13.06 -12.33 -36.20
C THR A 19 -12.75 -10.98 -35.54
N MET A 20 -13.04 -9.88 -36.24
CA MET A 20 -12.88 -8.53 -35.68
C MET A 20 -13.61 -8.37 -34.33
N LEU A 21 -14.86 -8.85 -34.22
CA LEU A 21 -15.63 -8.77 -32.98
C LEU A 21 -15.02 -9.59 -31.84
N GLU A 22 -14.40 -10.74 -32.13
CA GLU A 22 -13.67 -11.52 -31.13
C GLU A 22 -12.39 -10.81 -30.68
N LYS A 23 -11.65 -10.18 -31.60
CA LYS A 23 -10.49 -9.35 -31.27
C LYS A 23 -10.87 -8.17 -30.38
N LEU A 24 -12.00 -7.49 -30.66
CA LEU A 24 -12.53 -6.42 -29.82
C LEU A 24 -12.91 -6.90 -28.42
N LYS A 25 -13.43 -8.13 -28.29
CA LYS A 25 -13.72 -8.74 -26.98
C LYS A 25 -12.45 -8.99 -26.15
N LEU A 26 -11.34 -9.35 -26.78
CA LEU A 26 -10.07 -9.60 -26.07
C LEU A 26 -9.46 -8.35 -25.45
N ILE A 27 -9.57 -7.20 -26.12
CA ILE A 27 -8.92 -5.95 -25.68
C ILE A 27 -9.72 -5.18 -24.60
N ARG A 28 -10.71 -5.82 -23.99
CA ARG A 28 -11.53 -5.28 -22.90
C ARG A 28 -11.75 -6.31 -21.79
N GLY A 29 -11.87 -5.82 -20.56
CA GLY A 29 -12.21 -6.63 -19.39
C GLY A 29 -13.54 -7.37 -19.58
N GLY A 30 -13.57 -8.64 -19.16
CA GLY A 30 -14.78 -9.47 -19.14
C GLY A 30 -15.55 -9.36 -17.82
N SER A 31 -14.88 -8.98 -16.74
CA SER A 31 -15.46 -8.71 -15.43
C SER A 31 -14.66 -7.64 -14.69
N GLY A 32 -14.98 -7.41 -13.42
CA GLY A 32 -14.20 -6.56 -12.52
C GLY A 32 -12.73 -6.97 -12.41
N PHE A 33 -12.38 -8.26 -12.52
CA PHE A 33 -11.02 -8.78 -12.30
C PHE A 33 -10.63 -9.91 -13.29
N SER A 34 -11.19 -9.92 -14.50
CA SER A 34 -10.79 -10.90 -15.52
C SER A 34 -10.90 -10.38 -16.94
N THR A 35 -10.12 -10.93 -17.86
CA THR A 35 -10.31 -10.73 -19.30
C THR A 35 -11.58 -11.44 -19.79
N THR A 36 -12.00 -11.14 -21.01
CA THR A 36 -13.10 -11.84 -21.67
C THR A 36 -12.67 -13.24 -22.14
N ALA A 37 -13.45 -14.28 -21.81
CA ALA A 37 -13.25 -15.62 -22.35
C ALA A 37 -13.83 -15.76 -23.77
N LEU A 38 -13.19 -16.58 -24.61
CA LEU A 38 -13.72 -17.05 -25.90
C LEU A 38 -13.62 -18.59 -25.94
N PRO A 39 -14.56 -19.32 -25.32
CA PRO A 39 -14.48 -20.78 -25.17
C PRO A 39 -14.43 -21.54 -26.50
N GLU A 40 -15.13 -21.06 -27.53
CA GLU A 40 -15.13 -21.67 -28.88
C GLU A 40 -13.74 -21.62 -29.54
N LYS A 41 -12.90 -20.68 -29.12
CA LYS A 41 -11.51 -20.51 -29.55
C LYS A 41 -10.50 -21.11 -28.56
N GLY A 42 -10.98 -21.65 -27.43
CA GLY A 42 -10.15 -22.19 -26.36
C GLY A 42 -9.45 -21.18 -25.48
N ILE A 43 -9.90 -19.91 -25.50
CA ILE A 43 -9.34 -18.83 -24.70
C ILE A 43 -10.14 -18.69 -23.41
N GLY A 44 -9.49 -18.93 -22.27
CA GLY A 44 -10.08 -18.72 -20.95
C GLY A 44 -9.98 -17.27 -20.45
N ALA A 45 -10.78 -16.93 -19.44
CA ALA A 45 -10.76 -15.62 -18.79
C ALA A 45 -9.56 -15.50 -17.85
N VAL A 46 -8.52 -14.78 -18.25
CA VAL A 46 -7.33 -14.55 -17.43
C VAL A 46 -7.73 -13.73 -16.21
N ARG A 47 -7.66 -14.36 -15.04
CA ARG A 47 -8.03 -13.76 -13.75
C ARG A 47 -6.89 -12.92 -13.17
N MET A 48 -7.27 -11.80 -12.56
CA MET A 48 -6.41 -10.83 -11.89
C MET A 48 -6.76 -10.74 -10.41
N THR A 49 -5.81 -10.29 -9.60
CA THR A 49 -6.07 -9.88 -8.22
C THR A 49 -5.16 -8.72 -7.85
N ASP A 50 -5.67 -7.77 -7.10
CA ASP A 50 -4.79 -6.96 -6.26
C ASP A 50 -4.14 -7.84 -5.19
N GLY A 51 -2.98 -7.48 -4.66
CA GLY A 51 -2.19 -6.28 -4.92
C GLY A 51 -0.82 -6.39 -4.26
N PRO A 52 -0.09 -5.29 -4.07
CA PRO A 52 1.35 -5.35 -3.76
C PRO A 52 1.70 -6.02 -2.42
N SER A 53 0.79 -5.99 -1.44
CA SER A 53 0.99 -6.52 -0.08
C SER A 53 0.12 -7.74 0.27
N GLY A 54 -0.65 -8.30 -0.66
CA GLY A 54 -1.51 -9.45 -0.41
C GLY A 54 -2.36 -9.81 -1.61
N ALA A 55 -2.60 -11.11 -1.87
CA ALA A 55 -3.46 -11.54 -2.97
C ALA A 55 -4.92 -11.61 -2.50
N ARG A 56 -5.65 -10.50 -2.64
CA ARG A 56 -7.02 -10.32 -2.10
C ARG A 56 -8.05 -11.29 -2.71
N GLY A 57 -7.89 -11.65 -3.97
CA GLY A 57 -8.88 -12.34 -4.79
C GLY A 57 -9.76 -11.39 -5.59
N THR A 58 -10.79 -11.95 -6.22
CA THR A 58 -11.66 -11.21 -7.16
C THR A 58 -12.80 -10.45 -6.47
N LYS A 59 -12.85 -10.45 -5.14
CA LYS A 59 -13.90 -9.81 -4.35
C LYS A 59 -13.31 -8.94 -3.27
N VAL A 60 -13.81 -7.71 -3.13
CA VAL A 60 -13.50 -6.82 -2.01
C VAL A 60 -14.45 -7.10 -0.86
N PHE A 61 -15.76 -7.17 -1.13
CA PHE A 61 -16.76 -7.47 -0.10
C PHE A 61 -17.01 -8.97 0.02
N ASN A 62 -16.99 -9.49 1.25
CA ASN A 62 -17.18 -10.91 1.56
C ASN A 62 -16.28 -11.83 0.69
N GLY A 63 -15.05 -11.41 0.43
CA GLY A 63 -14.07 -12.16 -0.34
C GLY A 63 -13.43 -13.32 0.41
N THR A 64 -12.57 -14.06 -0.27
CA THR A 64 -11.74 -15.10 0.35
C THR A 64 -10.66 -14.46 1.23
N ARG A 65 -10.42 -15.00 2.43
CA ARG A 65 -9.40 -14.46 3.32
C ARG A 65 -8.00 -14.56 2.71
N ALA A 66 -7.17 -13.58 3.02
CA ALA A 66 -5.82 -13.46 2.47
C ALA A 66 -4.81 -12.99 3.53
N ASN A 67 -3.52 -13.23 3.31
CA ASN A 67 -2.48 -12.66 4.16
C ASN A 67 -2.13 -11.25 3.69
N CYS A 68 -1.88 -10.36 4.65
CA CYS A 68 -1.39 -9.01 4.41
C CYS A 68 0.05 -8.89 4.93
N PHE A 69 0.99 -8.67 4.02
CA PHE A 69 2.35 -8.28 4.37
C PHE A 69 2.40 -6.82 4.83
N PRO A 70 3.49 -6.40 5.50
CA PRO A 70 3.74 -4.98 5.74
C PRO A 70 3.55 -4.15 4.48
N CYS A 71 3.08 -2.91 4.65
CA CYS A 71 2.97 -1.95 3.56
C CYS A 71 4.31 -1.77 2.83
N ALA A 72 4.28 -1.37 1.57
CA ALA A 72 5.45 -1.38 0.70
C ALA A 72 6.60 -0.53 1.25
N VAL A 73 6.32 0.64 1.84
CA VAL A 73 7.35 1.46 2.50
C VAL A 73 7.97 0.73 3.69
N GLY A 74 7.18 -0.04 4.45
CA GLY A 74 7.69 -0.92 5.50
C GLY A 74 8.61 -2.00 4.95
N ILE A 75 8.26 -2.64 3.83
CA ILE A 75 9.14 -3.60 3.14
C ILE A 75 10.41 -2.92 2.60
N GLY A 76 10.28 -1.71 2.06
CA GLY A 76 11.39 -0.89 1.60
C GLY A 76 12.41 -0.62 2.71
N SER A 77 11.92 -0.47 3.94
CA SER A 77 12.79 -0.25 5.11
C SER A 77 13.66 -1.45 5.47
N SER A 78 13.32 -2.66 5.00
CA SER A 78 14.11 -3.85 5.29
C SER A 78 15.47 -3.87 4.58
N PHE A 79 15.58 -3.19 3.41
CA PHE A 79 16.71 -3.29 2.47
C PHE A 79 17.14 -4.74 2.19
N ASP A 80 16.17 -5.67 2.22
CA ASP A 80 16.43 -7.11 2.17
C ASP A 80 15.75 -7.75 0.95
N LEU A 81 16.54 -7.96 -0.11
CA LEU A 81 16.06 -8.60 -1.33
C LEU A 81 15.69 -10.09 -1.12
N GLN A 82 16.26 -10.75 -0.10
CA GLN A 82 15.87 -12.13 0.22
C GLN A 82 14.48 -12.14 0.87
N LEU A 83 14.19 -11.21 1.78
CA LEU A 83 12.85 -11.06 2.34
C LEU A 83 11.82 -10.75 1.25
N VAL A 84 12.15 -9.87 0.28
CA VAL A 84 11.28 -9.57 -0.86
C VAL A 84 11.01 -10.82 -1.70
N ARG A 85 12.03 -11.65 -1.95
CA ARG A 85 11.88 -12.93 -2.65
C ARG A 85 10.94 -13.86 -1.87
N ASP A 86 11.15 -14.04 -0.58
CA ASP A 86 10.32 -14.93 0.25
C ASP A 86 8.87 -14.45 0.30
N MET A 87 8.64 -13.14 0.39
CA MET A 87 7.32 -12.52 0.30
C MET A 87 6.67 -12.80 -1.07
N ALA A 88 7.40 -12.57 -2.17
CA ALA A 88 6.86 -12.79 -3.51
C ALA A 88 6.52 -14.27 -3.78
N LEU A 89 7.29 -15.22 -3.25
CA LEU A 89 6.96 -16.65 -3.30
C LEU A 89 5.64 -16.95 -2.58
N GLN A 90 5.43 -16.38 -1.39
CA GLN A 90 4.17 -16.55 -0.66
C GLN A 90 2.99 -15.90 -1.40
N LEU A 91 3.18 -14.71 -1.96
CA LEU A 91 2.17 -14.04 -2.78
C LEU A 91 1.82 -14.84 -4.04
N ALA A 92 2.80 -15.48 -4.68
CA ALA A 92 2.56 -16.35 -5.83
C ALA A 92 1.74 -17.60 -5.44
N ALA A 93 2.08 -18.24 -4.33
CA ALA A 93 1.31 -19.36 -3.79
C ALA A 93 -0.14 -18.94 -3.49
N GLU A 94 -0.30 -17.75 -2.92
CA GLU A 94 -1.62 -17.23 -2.56
C GLU A 94 -2.44 -16.83 -3.79
N ALA A 95 -1.84 -16.21 -4.81
CA ALA A 95 -2.50 -15.95 -6.09
C ALA A 95 -2.94 -17.26 -6.78
N ARG A 96 -2.09 -18.29 -6.73
CA ARG A 96 -2.41 -19.63 -7.27
C ARG A 96 -3.58 -20.28 -6.54
N SER A 97 -3.64 -20.19 -5.20
CA SER A 97 -4.80 -20.69 -4.42
C SER A 97 -6.11 -19.97 -4.75
N LYS A 98 -6.01 -18.78 -5.34
CA LYS A 98 -7.15 -17.98 -5.81
C LYS A 98 -7.41 -18.14 -7.32
N SER A 99 -6.80 -19.14 -7.94
CA SER A 99 -6.86 -19.42 -9.38
C SER A 99 -6.61 -18.17 -10.23
N THR A 100 -5.65 -17.35 -9.79
CA THR A 100 -5.32 -16.05 -10.37
C THR A 100 -4.01 -16.11 -11.13
N HIS A 101 -3.95 -15.44 -12.27
CA HIS A 101 -2.83 -15.50 -13.22
C HIS A 101 -1.97 -14.24 -13.17
N ILE A 102 -2.55 -13.12 -12.74
CA ILE A 102 -1.91 -11.81 -12.68
C ILE A 102 -2.05 -11.24 -11.27
N LEU A 103 -0.92 -10.88 -10.67
CA LEU A 103 -0.90 -10.09 -9.44
C LEU A 103 -0.66 -8.62 -9.80
N LEU A 104 -1.57 -7.74 -9.40
CA LEU A 104 -1.54 -6.30 -9.68
C LEU A 104 -0.54 -5.57 -8.76
N GLY A 105 0.73 -5.89 -8.93
CA GLY A 105 1.86 -5.31 -8.24
C GLY A 105 3.18 -5.77 -8.86
N PRO A 106 4.30 -5.17 -8.44
CA PRO A 106 4.43 -4.22 -7.34
C PRO A 106 4.17 -2.77 -7.75
N THR A 107 3.92 -1.88 -6.78
CA THR A 107 3.78 -0.43 -6.99
C THR A 107 5.14 0.25 -6.92
N LEU A 108 5.59 0.88 -8.02
CA LEU A 108 6.94 1.43 -8.21
C LEU A 108 6.97 2.96 -8.32
N ASN A 109 5.85 3.64 -8.02
CA ASN A 109 5.82 5.10 -7.91
C ASN A 109 6.77 5.58 -6.80
N ILE A 110 7.22 6.82 -6.94
CA ILE A 110 8.19 7.46 -6.05
C ILE A 110 7.45 8.18 -4.91
N ILE A 111 7.90 8.01 -3.66
CA ILE A 111 7.42 8.84 -2.55
C ILE A 111 8.00 10.24 -2.71
N ARG A 112 7.20 11.13 -3.31
CA ARG A 112 7.58 12.53 -3.56
C ARG A 112 7.31 13.46 -2.38
N SER A 113 6.29 13.14 -1.58
CA SER A 113 5.82 13.98 -0.49
C SER A 113 5.46 13.14 0.72
N PRO A 114 5.68 13.66 1.95
CA PRO A 114 5.11 13.01 3.13
C PRO A 114 3.58 12.94 3.07
N LEU A 115 2.90 13.80 2.31
CA LEU A 115 1.44 13.83 2.27
C LEU A 115 0.80 12.78 1.35
N ALA A 116 1.58 11.99 0.63
CA ALA A 116 1.06 11.08 -0.39
C ALA A 116 0.07 10.06 0.19
N GLY A 117 -1.16 10.05 -0.33
CA GLY A 117 -2.24 9.16 0.12
C GLY A 117 -1.90 7.68 -0.01
N ARG A 118 -1.26 7.32 -1.14
CA ARG A 118 -0.70 5.97 -1.40
C ARG A 118 0.79 5.85 -1.13
N GLY A 119 1.37 6.80 -0.38
CA GLY A 119 2.78 6.72 -0.03
C GLY A 119 3.12 5.41 0.70
N PHE A 120 2.22 4.89 1.55
CA PHE A 120 2.37 3.59 2.21
C PHE A 120 2.53 2.41 1.22
N GLU A 121 1.99 2.55 0.01
CA GLU A 121 2.03 1.56 -1.07
C GLU A 121 3.26 1.72 -1.98
N MET A 122 4.11 2.71 -1.73
CA MET A 122 5.35 2.94 -2.47
C MET A 122 6.55 2.53 -1.61
N PHE A 123 7.63 2.02 -2.20
CA PHE A 123 8.74 1.45 -1.39
C PHE A 123 9.67 2.50 -0.78
N SER A 124 9.89 3.65 -1.43
CA SER A 124 10.98 4.56 -1.09
C SER A 124 10.87 5.91 -1.81
N GLU A 125 11.71 6.87 -1.43
CA GLU A 125 12.02 8.08 -2.21
C GLU A 125 13.21 7.87 -3.17
N ASP A 126 13.88 6.72 -3.09
CA ASP A 126 15.09 6.40 -3.85
C ASP A 126 14.83 5.44 -5.03
N PRO A 127 15.06 5.88 -6.29
CA PRO A 127 14.78 5.06 -7.46
C PRO A 127 15.51 3.71 -7.54
N LEU A 128 16.74 3.63 -7.02
CA LEU A 128 17.51 2.38 -7.06
C LEU A 128 16.88 1.37 -6.10
N LEU A 129 16.55 1.78 -4.87
CA LEU A 129 15.93 0.90 -3.90
C LEU A 129 14.61 0.33 -4.43
N ILE A 130 13.74 1.19 -4.97
CA ILE A 130 12.47 0.77 -5.58
C ILE A 130 12.72 -0.19 -6.74
N GLY A 131 13.63 0.16 -7.66
CA GLY A 131 13.94 -0.65 -8.82
C GLY A 131 14.45 -2.05 -8.47
N LYS A 132 15.36 -2.17 -7.50
CA LYS A 132 15.92 -3.46 -7.05
C LYS A 132 14.89 -4.34 -6.34
N ILE A 133 14.05 -3.74 -5.49
CA ILE A 133 12.93 -4.44 -4.85
C ILE A 133 11.93 -4.90 -5.92
N GLY A 134 11.51 -3.99 -6.82
CA GLY A 134 10.59 -4.27 -7.90
C GLY A 134 11.08 -5.40 -8.82
N ALA A 135 12.32 -5.32 -9.27
CA ALA A 135 12.94 -6.37 -10.09
C ALA A 135 12.94 -7.74 -9.40
N THR A 136 13.29 -7.78 -8.11
CA THR A 136 13.32 -9.02 -7.33
C THR A 136 11.92 -9.61 -7.16
N TYR A 137 10.94 -8.77 -6.85
CA TYR A 137 9.54 -9.16 -6.70
C TYR A 137 8.98 -9.72 -8.01
N ILE A 138 9.14 -8.98 -9.11
CA ILE A 138 8.67 -9.35 -10.45
C ILE A 138 9.29 -10.67 -10.88
N LYS A 139 10.62 -10.77 -10.86
CA LYS A 139 11.35 -11.97 -11.28
C LYS A 139 10.89 -13.21 -10.54
N THR A 140 10.58 -13.06 -9.25
CA THR A 140 10.14 -14.17 -8.40
C THR A 140 8.72 -14.62 -8.76
N LEU A 141 7.77 -13.69 -8.92
CA LEU A 141 6.41 -14.04 -9.36
C LEU A 141 6.41 -14.73 -10.72
N GLU A 142 7.15 -14.16 -11.67
CA GLU A 142 7.25 -14.68 -13.03
C GLU A 142 7.84 -16.10 -13.05
N SER A 143 8.80 -16.39 -12.16
CA SER A 143 9.36 -17.74 -12.01
C SER A 143 8.38 -18.77 -11.45
N GLU A 144 7.35 -18.31 -10.72
CA GLU A 144 6.28 -19.15 -10.17
C GLU A 144 5.05 -19.21 -11.08
N GLY A 145 5.15 -18.68 -12.31
CA GLY A 145 4.07 -18.68 -13.30
C GLY A 145 2.96 -17.66 -13.02
N ILE A 146 3.17 -16.71 -12.11
CA ILE A 146 2.27 -15.59 -11.86
C ILE A 146 2.80 -14.37 -12.62
N THR A 147 2.01 -13.83 -13.52
CA THR A 147 2.39 -12.61 -14.26
C THR A 147 2.35 -11.43 -13.30
N ALA A 148 3.47 -10.70 -13.21
CA ALA A 148 3.53 -9.46 -12.46
C ALA A 148 2.95 -8.31 -13.30
N CYS A 149 2.30 -7.36 -12.63
CA CYS A 149 1.81 -6.11 -13.23
C CYS A 149 2.38 -4.93 -12.46
N MET A 150 3.55 -4.45 -12.87
CA MET A 150 4.15 -3.29 -12.20
C MET A 150 3.33 -2.02 -12.48
N LYS A 151 3.14 -1.18 -11.44
CA LYS A 151 2.21 -0.05 -11.49
C LYS A 151 2.71 1.17 -10.72
N HIS A 152 2.24 2.39 -10.97
CA HIS A 152 1.41 2.83 -12.11
C HIS A 152 2.30 3.67 -13.01
N PHE A 153 2.36 3.31 -14.29
CA PHE A 153 3.34 3.83 -15.25
C PHE A 153 2.77 5.02 -16.04
N ILE A 154 3.25 6.26 -15.87
CA ILE A 154 3.95 6.84 -14.69
C ILE A 154 3.24 8.14 -14.27
N GLY A 155 3.69 8.81 -13.20
CA GLY A 155 3.15 10.12 -12.80
C GLY A 155 1.99 10.06 -11.81
N ASN A 156 1.91 8.98 -11.02
CA ASN A 156 0.86 8.74 -10.03
C ASN A 156 1.40 8.86 -8.59
N GLU A 157 2.10 9.96 -8.30
CA GLU A 157 2.70 10.21 -6.98
C GLU A 157 1.77 10.98 -6.02
N GLN A 158 0.54 11.33 -6.46
CA GLN A 158 -0.51 11.94 -5.63
C GLN A 158 -1.89 11.41 -6.02
N GLU A 159 -2.81 11.34 -5.06
CA GLU A 159 -4.18 10.86 -5.29
C GLU A 159 -5.15 11.99 -5.66
N THR A 160 -4.91 13.19 -5.13
CA THR A 160 -5.74 14.37 -5.35
C THR A 160 -5.86 14.64 -6.84
N ARG A 161 -7.08 14.41 -7.37
CA ARG A 161 -7.41 14.59 -8.80
C ARG A 161 -6.59 13.69 -9.74
N LYS A 162 -6.16 12.50 -9.31
CA LYS A 162 -5.35 11.56 -10.13
C LYS A 162 -5.89 11.33 -11.55
N HIS A 163 -7.21 11.34 -11.75
CA HIS A 163 -7.83 11.20 -13.08
C HIS A 163 -7.72 12.42 -13.99
N THR A 164 -7.26 13.58 -13.53
CA THR A 164 -7.31 14.82 -14.33
C THR A 164 -6.09 15.72 -14.19
N ILE A 165 -5.30 15.53 -13.12
CA ILE A 165 -4.11 16.34 -12.85
C ILE A 165 -3.06 16.14 -13.94
N ASP A 166 -2.45 17.24 -14.35
CA ASP A 166 -1.35 17.28 -15.30
C ASP A 166 -0.01 17.52 -14.60
N THR A 167 0.83 16.50 -14.61
CA THR A 167 2.17 16.51 -14.04
C THR A 167 3.16 17.15 -15.02
N ILE A 168 3.74 18.27 -14.61
CA ILE A 168 4.78 18.99 -15.32
C ILE A 168 6.14 18.62 -14.72
N VAL A 169 6.94 17.89 -15.50
CA VAL A 169 8.24 17.34 -15.09
C VAL A 169 9.27 17.51 -16.21
N SER A 170 10.52 17.80 -15.85
CA SER A 170 11.66 17.87 -16.78
C SER A 170 12.02 16.49 -17.33
N ASP A 171 12.67 16.42 -18.49
CA ASP A 171 13.11 15.12 -19.04
C ASP A 171 14.09 14.43 -18.11
N ARG A 172 15.00 15.20 -17.52
CA ARG A 172 15.97 14.72 -16.56
C ARG A 172 15.33 14.11 -15.31
N ALA A 173 14.42 14.81 -14.63
CA ALA A 173 13.73 14.25 -13.47
C ALA A 173 12.86 13.03 -13.86
N MET A 174 12.15 13.10 -15.00
CA MET A 174 11.36 11.99 -15.51
C MET A 174 12.22 10.73 -15.69
N ARG A 175 13.44 10.86 -16.23
CA ARG A 175 14.36 9.74 -16.49
C ARG A 175 15.10 9.26 -15.26
N GLU A 176 15.65 10.16 -14.45
CA GLU A 176 16.50 9.82 -13.29
C GLU A 176 15.69 9.40 -12.05
N ILE A 177 14.45 9.88 -11.91
CA ILE A 177 13.63 9.66 -10.71
C ILE A 177 12.44 8.74 -10.99
N TYR A 178 11.57 9.11 -11.92
CA TYR A 178 10.23 8.50 -12.03
C TYR A 178 10.20 7.27 -12.95
N LEU A 179 10.96 7.27 -14.04
CA LEU A 179 11.11 6.13 -14.94
C LEU A 179 12.17 5.14 -14.47
N GLU A 180 13.17 5.57 -13.70
CA GLU A 180 14.30 4.72 -13.33
C GLU A 180 13.90 3.44 -12.56
N PRO A 181 12.94 3.45 -11.62
CA PRO A 181 12.50 2.21 -10.96
C PRO A 181 11.93 1.21 -11.96
N PHE A 182 11.14 1.68 -12.92
CA PHE A 182 10.55 0.86 -13.98
C PHE A 182 11.60 0.37 -14.98
N ARG A 183 12.61 1.20 -15.30
CA ARG A 183 13.73 0.83 -16.16
C ARG A 183 14.54 -0.32 -15.53
N ILE A 184 14.86 -0.21 -14.25
CA ILE A 184 15.56 -1.27 -13.48
C ILE A 184 14.68 -2.52 -13.42
N ALA A 185 13.39 -2.38 -13.10
CA ALA A 185 12.44 -3.49 -13.02
C ALA A 185 12.29 -4.25 -14.35
N ILE A 186 12.26 -3.56 -15.49
CA ILE A 186 12.23 -4.19 -16.81
C ILE A 186 13.55 -4.89 -17.10
N ARG A 187 14.69 -4.22 -16.91
CA ARG A 187 16.02 -4.77 -17.19
C ARG A 187 16.32 -6.05 -16.40
N GLU A 188 15.94 -6.06 -15.12
CA GLU A 188 16.34 -7.12 -14.18
C GLU A 188 15.23 -8.12 -13.85
N GLY A 189 13.97 -7.71 -13.99
CA GLY A 189 12.78 -8.51 -13.67
C GLY A 189 11.94 -8.95 -14.88
N ASN A 190 11.91 -8.16 -15.97
CA ASN A 190 11.15 -8.42 -17.20
C ASN A 190 9.66 -8.79 -16.96
N PRO A 191 8.84 -7.84 -16.45
CA PRO A 191 7.45 -8.11 -16.10
C PRO A 191 6.60 -8.45 -17.33
N GLY A 192 5.66 -9.37 -17.17
CA GLY A 192 4.70 -9.72 -18.22
C GLY A 192 3.66 -8.66 -18.53
N SER A 193 3.39 -7.77 -17.57
CA SER A 193 2.45 -6.67 -17.77
C SER A 193 2.85 -5.41 -17.03
N VAL A 194 2.31 -4.28 -17.50
CA VAL A 194 2.51 -2.95 -16.92
C VAL A 194 1.16 -2.25 -16.86
N MET A 195 0.86 -1.61 -15.74
CA MET A 195 -0.37 -0.83 -15.58
C MET A 195 -0.12 0.64 -15.89
N ALA A 196 -0.87 1.21 -16.84
CA ALA A 196 -0.84 2.65 -17.14
C ALA A 196 -1.44 3.47 -15.98
N SER A 197 -0.90 4.65 -15.70
CA SER A 197 -1.42 5.56 -14.67
C SER A 197 -2.69 6.32 -15.09
N TYR A 198 -3.42 6.83 -14.09
CA TYR A 198 -4.55 7.75 -14.28
C TYR A 198 -4.12 9.13 -14.80
N SER A 199 -3.04 9.67 -14.23
CA SER A 199 -2.62 11.06 -14.39
C SER A 199 -2.16 11.39 -15.80
N LYS A 200 -2.11 12.70 -16.10
CA LYS A 200 -1.46 13.22 -17.30
C LYS A 200 0.00 13.53 -17.00
N ILE A 201 0.84 13.34 -18.01
CA ILE A 201 2.20 13.87 -18.05
C ILE A 201 2.30 14.75 -19.29
N ARG A 202 2.62 16.04 -19.09
CA ARG A 202 2.71 17.05 -20.16
C ARG A 202 1.44 17.09 -21.03
N GLY A 203 0.29 17.05 -20.38
CA GLY A 203 -1.03 17.17 -20.99
C GLY A 203 -1.65 15.87 -21.53
N ILE A 204 -0.91 14.76 -21.55
CA ILE A 204 -1.37 13.48 -22.11
C ILE A 204 -1.52 12.44 -21.00
N HIS A 205 -2.67 11.76 -20.94
CA HIS A 205 -2.89 10.67 -19.98
C HIS A 205 -1.90 9.52 -20.17
N GLY A 206 -1.51 8.86 -19.09
CA GLY A 206 -0.66 7.66 -19.15
C GLY A 206 -1.18 6.62 -20.15
N SER A 207 -2.50 6.39 -20.14
CA SER A 207 -3.23 5.48 -21.04
C SER A 207 -3.21 5.86 -22.52
N ASP A 208 -2.86 7.11 -22.85
CA ASP A 208 -2.97 7.70 -24.19
C ASP A 208 -1.59 8.11 -24.74
N SER A 209 -0.51 7.86 -23.99
CA SER A 209 0.82 8.39 -24.30
C SER A 209 1.63 7.44 -25.18
N ILE A 210 1.66 7.72 -26.48
CA ILE A 210 2.56 7.06 -27.46
C ILE A 210 4.02 7.16 -27.01
N PHE A 211 4.41 8.31 -26.47
CA PHE A 211 5.78 8.51 -25.96
C PHE A 211 6.14 7.50 -24.88
N LEU A 212 5.27 7.29 -23.88
CA LEU A 212 5.56 6.40 -22.77
C LEU A 212 5.47 4.93 -23.19
N MET A 213 4.39 4.54 -23.87
CA MET A 213 4.11 3.12 -24.16
C MET A 213 4.86 2.60 -25.39
N GLU A 214 4.93 3.36 -26.48
CA GLU A 214 5.59 2.90 -27.70
C GLU A 214 7.07 3.30 -27.73
N GLU A 215 7.37 4.58 -27.55
CA GLU A 215 8.75 5.07 -27.70
C GLU A 215 9.66 4.65 -26.54
N VAL A 216 9.21 4.78 -25.29
CA VAL A 216 10.03 4.43 -24.11
C VAL A 216 9.98 2.93 -23.83
N LEU A 217 8.81 2.34 -23.54
CA LEU A 217 8.75 0.93 -23.14
C LEU A 217 9.16 -0.03 -24.26
N ARG A 218 8.53 0.07 -25.43
CA ARG A 218 8.70 -0.93 -26.50
C ARG A 218 9.95 -0.67 -27.34
N LYS A 219 10.13 0.54 -27.88
CA LYS A 219 11.27 0.85 -28.77
C LYS A 219 12.58 1.05 -28.02
N GLU A 220 12.58 1.89 -26.98
CA GLU A 220 13.83 2.24 -26.29
C GLU A 220 14.26 1.14 -25.31
N TRP A 221 13.33 0.56 -24.55
CA TRP A 221 13.66 -0.47 -23.55
C TRP A 221 13.48 -1.90 -24.06
N GLY A 222 12.86 -2.11 -25.22
CA GLY A 222 12.68 -3.44 -25.81
C GLY A 222 11.69 -4.32 -25.05
N TRP A 223 10.76 -3.73 -24.29
CA TRP A 223 9.77 -4.49 -23.53
C TRP A 223 8.63 -4.98 -24.43
N ASP A 224 8.23 -6.24 -24.26
CA ASP A 224 7.28 -6.95 -25.15
C ASP A 224 6.08 -7.58 -24.39
N GLY A 225 5.69 -6.98 -23.27
CA GLY A 225 4.55 -7.42 -22.46
C GLY A 225 3.23 -6.73 -22.83
N THR A 226 2.25 -6.87 -21.92
CA THR A 226 0.89 -6.35 -22.07
C THR A 226 0.65 -5.10 -21.22
N MET A 227 0.22 -4.00 -21.85
CA MET A 227 -0.23 -2.79 -21.17
C MET A 227 -1.68 -2.94 -20.72
N ILE A 228 -1.92 -2.75 -19.43
CA ILE A 228 -3.25 -2.84 -18.80
C ILE A 228 -3.62 -1.45 -18.30
N ALA A 229 -4.87 -1.02 -18.50
CA ALA A 229 -5.35 0.20 -17.88
C ALA A 229 -5.50 0.01 -16.37
N ASP A 230 -5.22 1.04 -15.59
CA ASP A 230 -5.80 1.13 -14.24
C ASP A 230 -7.34 1.16 -14.34
N TRP A 231 -8.04 0.84 -13.25
CA TRP A 231 -9.49 0.66 -13.26
C TRP A 231 -10.22 1.94 -13.64
N TYR A 232 -10.91 1.93 -14.79
CA TYR A 232 -11.52 3.12 -15.40
C TYR A 232 -10.50 4.20 -15.80
N GLY A 233 -9.21 3.86 -15.89
CA GLY A 233 -8.11 4.73 -16.29
C GLY A 233 -7.88 4.81 -17.80
N THR A 234 -8.87 4.41 -18.62
CA THR A 234 -8.86 4.67 -20.07
C THR A 234 -9.60 5.98 -20.34
N HIS A 235 -9.08 6.83 -21.22
CA HIS A 235 -9.61 8.19 -21.43
C HIS A 235 -10.01 8.50 -22.88
N SER A 236 -9.77 7.56 -23.79
CA SER A 236 -10.15 7.68 -25.20
C SER A 236 -10.29 6.30 -25.85
N THR A 237 -11.04 6.25 -26.96
CA THR A 237 -11.13 5.04 -27.80
C THR A 237 -9.88 4.89 -28.66
N ALA A 238 -9.73 5.74 -29.70
CA ALA A 238 -8.71 5.53 -30.71
C ALA A 238 -7.29 5.91 -30.26
N THR A 239 -7.13 6.99 -29.49
CA THR A 239 -5.79 7.43 -29.06
C THR A 239 -5.16 6.40 -28.14
N ALA A 240 -5.90 5.88 -27.16
CA ALA A 240 -5.42 4.83 -26.26
C ALA A 240 -5.02 3.54 -27.01
N ILE A 241 -5.84 3.08 -27.97
CA ILE A 241 -5.52 1.91 -28.80
C ILE A 241 -4.22 2.15 -29.60
N LYS A 242 -4.11 3.29 -30.29
CA LYS A 242 -2.90 3.65 -31.06
C LYS A 242 -1.65 3.83 -30.21
N ALA A 243 -1.82 4.28 -28.97
CA ALA A 243 -0.72 4.45 -28.04
C ALA A 243 -0.19 3.10 -27.52
N GLY A 244 -0.92 1.99 -27.74
CA GLY A 244 -0.51 0.65 -27.32
C GLY A 244 -1.04 0.24 -25.95
N LEU A 245 -2.16 0.83 -25.50
CA LEU A 245 -2.90 0.33 -24.34
C LEU A 245 -3.63 -0.96 -24.74
N ASP A 246 -3.08 -2.12 -24.39
CA ASP A 246 -3.57 -3.39 -24.91
C ASP A 246 -4.94 -3.80 -24.33
N LEU A 247 -5.16 -3.59 -23.02
CA LEU A 247 -6.35 -4.04 -22.30
C LEU A 247 -6.99 -2.91 -21.47
N GLU A 248 -8.26 -2.58 -21.78
CA GLU A 248 -9.11 -1.74 -20.93
C GLU A 248 -9.65 -2.56 -19.75
N MET A 249 -9.55 -2.01 -18.54
CA MET A 249 -10.13 -2.57 -17.31
C MET A 249 -10.91 -1.49 -16.54
N PRO A 250 -11.94 -1.88 -15.76
CA PRO A 250 -12.58 -3.21 -15.72
C PRO A 250 -13.56 -3.44 -16.88
N GLY A 251 -14.19 -4.61 -16.90
CA GLY A 251 -15.44 -4.83 -17.66
C GLY A 251 -16.69 -4.43 -16.84
N PRO A 252 -17.81 -4.07 -17.48
CA PRO A 252 -17.97 -3.89 -18.93
C PRO A 252 -17.25 -2.63 -19.43
N THR A 253 -16.85 -2.66 -20.71
CA THR A 253 -16.12 -1.56 -21.37
C THR A 253 -16.93 -0.26 -21.43
N ILE A 254 -16.24 0.88 -21.31
CA ILE A 254 -16.79 2.22 -21.54
C ILE A 254 -16.30 2.77 -22.89
N TRP A 255 -15.03 2.54 -23.22
CA TRP A 255 -14.35 3.19 -24.35
C TRP A 255 -14.19 2.31 -25.59
N ARG A 256 -14.36 0.99 -25.45
CA ARG A 256 -14.13 -0.01 -26.50
C ARG A 256 -15.39 -0.83 -26.77
N THR A 257 -16.55 -0.18 -26.77
CA THR A 257 -17.77 -0.80 -27.27
C THR A 257 -17.64 -1.12 -28.76
N ASP A 258 -18.35 -2.14 -29.24
CA ASP A 258 -18.28 -2.55 -30.65
C ASP A 258 -18.62 -1.37 -31.58
N ALA A 259 -19.66 -0.60 -31.25
CA ALA A 259 -20.08 0.56 -32.03
C ALA A 259 -19.02 1.68 -32.08
N GLN A 260 -18.38 2.00 -30.94
CA GLN A 260 -17.34 3.03 -30.90
C GLN A 260 -16.12 2.62 -31.74
N VAL A 261 -15.60 1.41 -31.55
CA VAL A 261 -14.37 1.00 -32.25
C VAL A 261 -14.61 0.82 -33.74
N LEU A 262 -15.69 0.14 -34.13
CA LEU A 262 -16.01 -0.10 -35.55
C LEU A 262 -16.27 1.20 -36.31
N SER A 263 -16.93 2.20 -35.69
CA SER A 263 -17.12 3.52 -36.32
C SER A 263 -15.80 4.27 -36.53
N HIS A 264 -14.81 4.11 -35.65
CA HIS A 264 -13.48 4.69 -35.84
C HIS A 264 -12.68 3.97 -36.93
N ILE A 265 -12.89 2.67 -37.13
CA ILE A 265 -12.31 1.92 -38.24
C ILE A 265 -12.91 2.38 -39.57
N GLU A 266 -14.23 2.46 -39.67
CA GLU A 266 -14.94 2.93 -40.88
C GLU A 266 -14.54 4.38 -41.24
N ALA A 267 -14.32 5.23 -40.23
CA ALA A 267 -13.86 6.60 -40.43
C ALA A 267 -12.36 6.72 -40.78
N GLY A 268 -11.60 5.62 -40.85
CA GLY A 268 -10.16 5.62 -41.09
C GLY A 268 -9.33 6.19 -39.94
N ILE A 269 -9.92 6.34 -38.75
CA ILE A 269 -9.21 6.80 -37.55
C ILE A 269 -8.41 5.64 -36.96
N LEU A 270 -8.97 4.43 -36.93
CA LEU A 270 -8.27 3.20 -36.57
C LEU A 270 -8.12 2.29 -37.79
N SER A 271 -7.08 1.47 -37.79
CA SER A 271 -6.90 0.37 -38.73
C SER A 271 -7.14 -0.98 -38.04
N GLU A 272 -7.40 -2.03 -38.81
CA GLU A 272 -7.46 -3.39 -38.27
C GLU A 272 -6.15 -3.79 -37.58
N ASN A 273 -5.01 -3.31 -38.09
CA ASN A 273 -3.70 -3.57 -37.51
C ASN A 273 -3.55 -2.99 -36.10
N ASP A 274 -4.21 -1.86 -35.78
CA ASP A 274 -4.20 -1.28 -34.44
C ASP A 274 -4.92 -2.21 -33.43
N ILE A 275 -5.99 -2.87 -33.87
CA ILE A 275 -6.72 -3.87 -33.07
C ILE A 275 -5.91 -5.16 -32.94
N ASP A 276 -5.32 -5.62 -34.04
CA ASP A 276 -4.47 -6.80 -34.06
C ASP A 276 -3.27 -6.64 -33.13
N PHE A 277 -2.68 -5.45 -33.07
CA PHE A 277 -1.59 -5.13 -32.14
C PHE A 277 -1.99 -5.37 -30.69
N CYS A 278 -3.09 -4.76 -30.25
CA CYS A 278 -3.59 -4.91 -28.87
C CYS A 278 -4.00 -6.36 -28.58
N ALA A 279 -4.75 -7.00 -29.50
CA ALA A 279 -5.22 -8.37 -29.33
C ALA A 279 -4.06 -9.38 -29.28
N ARG A 280 -3.00 -9.19 -30.06
CA ARG A 280 -1.77 -9.99 -29.99
C ARG A 280 -1.13 -9.94 -28.61
N ASN A 281 -1.02 -8.74 -28.03
CA ASN A 281 -0.42 -8.59 -26.70
C ASN A 281 -1.30 -9.17 -25.60
N VAL A 282 -2.64 -9.14 -25.74
CA VAL A 282 -3.54 -9.89 -24.84
C VAL A 282 -3.40 -11.41 -25.05
N LEU A 283 -3.22 -11.89 -26.27
CA LEU A 283 -2.98 -13.32 -26.51
C LEU A 283 -1.63 -13.80 -25.94
N LYS A 284 -0.59 -12.95 -25.88
CA LYS A 284 0.64 -13.26 -25.13
C LYS A 284 0.37 -13.45 -23.63
N LEU A 285 -0.52 -12.65 -23.06
CA LEU A 285 -0.97 -12.80 -21.68
C LEU A 285 -1.77 -14.09 -21.47
N VAL A 286 -2.66 -14.44 -22.41
CA VAL A 286 -3.36 -15.73 -22.41
C VAL A 286 -2.36 -16.89 -22.49
N LYS A 287 -1.32 -16.79 -23.33
CA LYS A 287 -0.26 -17.81 -23.44
C LYS A 287 0.48 -18.02 -22.13
N ARG A 288 0.82 -16.93 -21.42
CA ARG A 288 1.40 -16.99 -20.07
C ARG A 288 0.45 -17.68 -19.08
N ALA A 289 -0.85 -17.33 -19.12
CA ALA A 289 -1.87 -17.95 -18.28
C ALA A 289 -1.99 -19.46 -18.54
N VAL A 290 -2.04 -19.90 -19.80
CA VAL A 290 -2.05 -21.34 -20.15
C VAL A 290 -0.78 -22.04 -19.66
N ALA A 291 0.40 -21.43 -19.87
CA ALA A 291 1.68 -21.99 -19.45
C ALA A 291 1.83 -22.12 -17.91
N SER A 292 1.10 -21.30 -17.14
CA SER A 292 1.13 -21.35 -15.67
C SER A 292 0.51 -22.62 -15.07
N GLY A 293 -0.32 -23.33 -15.86
CA GLY A 293 -1.12 -24.48 -15.41
C GLY A 293 -2.24 -24.13 -14.42
N ILE A 294 -2.49 -22.84 -14.17
CA ILE A 294 -3.55 -22.39 -13.28
C ILE A 294 -4.91 -22.52 -13.99
N PRO A 295 -5.95 -23.09 -13.34
CA PRO A 295 -7.28 -23.15 -13.92
C PRO A 295 -7.90 -21.76 -14.09
N PHE A 296 -8.51 -21.49 -15.25
CA PHE A 296 -9.16 -20.20 -15.54
C PHE A 296 -10.42 -19.94 -14.68
N ASP A 297 -11.09 -20.99 -14.22
CA ASP A 297 -12.34 -20.99 -13.48
C ASP A 297 -12.25 -21.71 -12.12
N GLY A 298 -11.04 -21.89 -11.60
CA GLY A 298 -10.85 -22.59 -10.33
C GLY A 298 -11.36 -21.83 -9.09
N PRO A 299 -11.53 -22.55 -7.96
CA PRO A 299 -11.99 -21.96 -6.70
C PRO A 299 -10.99 -20.95 -6.13
N GLN A 300 -11.44 -20.18 -5.14
CA GLN A 300 -10.61 -19.26 -4.37
C GLN A 300 -10.49 -19.71 -2.92
N GLU A 301 -9.30 -20.16 -2.54
CA GLU A 301 -9.01 -20.75 -1.24
C GLU A 301 -8.11 -19.84 -0.38
N THR A 302 -8.15 -20.05 0.93
CA THR A 302 -7.32 -19.34 1.91
C THR A 302 -6.09 -20.18 2.24
N ILE A 303 -4.91 -19.56 2.24
CA ILE A 303 -3.67 -20.15 2.75
C ILE A 303 -3.37 -19.54 4.12
N ASP A 304 -3.37 -20.38 5.15
CA ASP A 304 -3.00 -20.01 6.52
C ASP A 304 -2.23 -21.17 7.17
N THR A 305 -0.90 -21.14 7.03
CA THR A 305 0.01 -22.18 7.56
C THR A 305 0.99 -21.60 8.58
N PRO A 306 1.55 -22.41 9.50
CA PRO A 306 2.59 -21.96 10.43
C PRO A 306 3.77 -21.25 9.76
N GLU A 307 4.20 -21.72 8.58
CA GLU A 307 5.30 -21.15 7.81
C GLU A 307 4.92 -19.76 7.26
N SER A 308 3.71 -19.62 6.71
CA SER A 308 3.21 -18.32 6.24
C SER A 308 3.08 -17.32 7.40
N ARG A 309 2.59 -17.75 8.56
CA ARG A 309 2.51 -16.93 9.78
C ARG A 309 3.89 -16.48 10.27
N ALA A 310 4.87 -17.39 10.28
CA ALA A 310 6.24 -17.08 10.67
C ALA A 310 6.90 -16.07 9.70
N LEU A 311 6.64 -16.21 8.39
CA LEU A 311 7.11 -15.27 7.39
C LEU A 311 6.49 -13.87 7.58
N LEU A 312 5.17 -13.78 7.83
CA LEU A 312 4.49 -12.52 8.10
C LEU A 312 5.05 -11.83 9.34
N GLN A 313 5.27 -12.57 10.42
CA GLN A 313 5.85 -12.05 11.65
C GLN A 313 7.29 -11.55 11.44
N ARG A 314 8.11 -12.32 10.70
CA ARG A 314 9.46 -11.90 10.32
C ARG A 314 9.45 -10.65 9.45
N ALA A 315 8.54 -10.55 8.48
CA ALA A 315 8.38 -9.37 7.64
C ALA A 315 7.99 -8.15 8.46
N ALA A 316 7.02 -8.30 9.37
CA ALA A 316 6.59 -7.25 10.29
C ALA A 316 7.75 -6.76 11.17
N ALA A 317 8.51 -7.67 11.80
CA ALA A 317 9.68 -7.30 12.60
C ALA A 317 10.78 -6.62 11.76
N SER A 318 10.95 -7.03 10.49
CA SER A 318 11.93 -6.45 9.56
C SER A 318 11.52 -5.10 8.98
N ALA A 319 10.29 -4.65 9.22
CA ALA A 319 9.81 -3.31 8.88
C ALA A 319 9.97 -2.30 10.03
N VAL A 320 10.18 -2.77 11.27
CA VAL A 320 10.26 -1.89 12.45
C VAL A 320 11.62 -1.21 12.53
N VAL A 321 11.63 0.12 12.44
CA VAL A 321 12.83 0.96 12.50
C VAL A 321 13.00 1.53 13.92
N LEU A 322 14.11 1.21 14.56
CA LEU A 322 14.51 1.86 15.82
C LEU A 322 15.14 3.22 15.50
N LEU A 323 14.43 4.32 15.79
CA LEU A 323 14.87 5.67 15.46
C LEU A 323 15.76 6.27 16.55
N LYS A 324 15.41 6.06 17.82
CA LYS A 324 16.17 6.50 19.00
C LYS A 324 16.17 5.43 20.08
N ASN A 325 17.27 5.32 20.82
CA ASN A 325 17.39 4.48 22.02
C ASN A 325 18.47 5.05 22.96
N ASP A 326 18.41 6.36 23.20
CA ASP A 326 19.50 7.14 23.81
C ASP A 326 19.83 6.69 25.24
N LYS A 327 18.82 6.15 25.95
CA LYS A 327 18.95 5.63 27.31
C LYS A 327 19.14 4.10 27.38
N GLY A 328 19.17 3.39 26.25
CA GLY A 328 19.26 1.94 26.23
C GLY A 328 18.07 1.23 26.91
N VAL A 329 16.86 1.80 26.80
CA VAL A 329 15.64 1.24 27.42
C VAL A 329 15.28 -0.09 26.75
N LEU A 330 15.43 -0.15 25.42
CA LEU A 330 15.19 -1.35 24.62
C LEU A 330 16.48 -2.16 24.42
N PRO A 331 16.38 -3.50 24.36
CA PRO A 331 15.15 -4.30 24.45
C PRO A 331 14.63 -4.48 25.89
N LEU A 332 13.32 -4.67 26.03
CA LEU A 332 12.68 -5.12 27.28
C LEU A 332 12.97 -6.61 27.50
N SER A 333 14.00 -6.93 28.28
CA SER A 333 14.43 -8.31 28.51
C SER A 333 14.73 -8.62 29.99
N LYS A 334 14.88 -9.92 30.31
CA LYS A 334 15.16 -10.42 31.67
C LYS A 334 16.50 -9.96 32.25
N SER A 335 17.37 -9.35 31.44
CA SER A 335 18.73 -8.96 31.86
C SER A 335 18.79 -7.66 32.66
N LYS A 336 17.68 -6.92 32.80
CA LYS A 336 17.65 -5.74 33.68
C LYS A 336 17.75 -6.19 35.15
N GLU A 337 18.51 -5.44 35.95
CA GLU A 337 18.77 -5.72 37.38
C GLU A 337 17.49 -5.84 38.24
N LYS A 338 16.34 -5.40 37.71
CA LYS A 338 15.03 -5.49 38.35
C LYS A 338 14.05 -6.29 37.47
N PRO A 339 13.29 -7.24 38.04
CA PRO A 339 12.27 -7.96 37.29
C PRO A 339 11.15 -7.01 36.87
N LEU A 340 10.81 -7.04 35.58
CA LEU A 340 9.69 -6.30 35.01
C LEU A 340 8.38 -6.93 35.49
N LYS A 341 7.55 -6.18 36.23
CA LYS A 341 6.28 -6.69 36.77
C LYS A 341 5.07 -6.08 36.08
N LYS A 342 5.11 -4.79 35.75
CA LYS A 342 3.97 -4.06 35.18
C LYS A 342 4.39 -3.20 34.00
N ILE A 343 3.78 -3.42 32.85
CA ILE A 343 3.95 -2.61 31.63
C ILE A 343 2.66 -1.85 31.38
N GLY A 344 2.75 -0.52 31.28
CA GLY A 344 1.67 0.33 30.84
C GLY A 344 1.70 0.46 29.32
N VAL A 345 0.63 0.05 28.65
CA VAL A 345 0.46 0.26 27.20
C VAL A 345 -0.60 1.34 26.99
N ILE A 346 -0.26 2.36 26.23
CA ILE A 346 -1.08 3.56 26.05
C ILE A 346 -1.29 3.84 24.57
N GLY A 347 -2.49 4.27 24.18
CA GLY A 347 -2.76 4.83 22.86
C GLY A 347 -3.76 4.03 22.03
N PHE A 348 -4.49 4.73 21.15
CA PHE A 348 -5.48 4.14 20.23
C PHE A 348 -4.86 3.07 19.33
N ASN A 349 -3.72 3.37 18.71
CA ASN A 349 -3.08 2.44 17.79
C ASN A 349 -2.57 1.18 18.50
N ALA A 350 -2.46 1.17 19.83
CA ALA A 350 -2.08 -0.03 20.56
C ALA A 350 -3.15 -1.13 20.49
N SER A 351 -4.44 -0.78 20.58
CA SER A 351 -5.53 -1.75 20.63
C SER A 351 -6.15 -2.05 19.26
N GLN A 352 -5.78 -1.29 18.24
CA GLN A 352 -6.33 -1.41 16.88
C GLN A 352 -5.40 -2.20 15.96
N HIS A 353 -5.98 -2.93 15.02
CA HIS A 353 -5.23 -3.69 14.00
C HIS A 353 -5.21 -2.94 12.66
N PHE A 354 -4.26 -2.00 12.51
CA PHE A 354 -4.02 -1.30 11.24
C PHE A 354 -2.89 -1.96 10.44
N SER A 355 -3.24 -3.02 9.70
CA SER A 355 -2.33 -3.85 8.90
C SER A 355 -1.76 -3.16 7.65
N SER A 356 -2.55 -2.27 7.04
CA SER A 356 -2.23 -1.59 5.78
C SER A 356 -2.91 -0.20 5.71
N GLY A 357 -2.56 0.60 4.70
CA GLY A 357 -3.32 1.78 4.32
C GLY A 357 -4.61 1.42 3.55
N GLY A 358 -5.41 2.42 3.20
CA GLY A 358 -6.71 2.23 2.54
C GLY A 358 -6.63 2.05 1.03
N GLY A 359 -7.67 1.50 0.41
CA GLY A 359 -7.77 1.35 -1.05
C GLY A 359 -7.44 -0.04 -1.57
N ALA A 360 -7.03 -0.11 -2.85
CA ALA A 360 -6.82 -1.37 -3.57
C ALA A 360 -5.71 -2.27 -2.97
N ALA A 361 -4.73 -1.71 -2.26
CA ALA A 361 -3.69 -2.50 -1.58
C ALA A 361 -4.16 -3.15 -0.27
N SER A 362 -5.32 -2.75 0.25
CA SER A 362 -5.85 -3.33 1.48
C SER A 362 -6.33 -4.77 1.25
N VAL A 363 -6.19 -5.58 2.30
CA VAL A 363 -6.76 -6.92 2.39
C VAL A 363 -7.90 -6.85 3.42
N PRO A 364 -9.17 -6.73 3.00
CA PRO A 364 -10.27 -6.48 3.94
C PRO A 364 -10.51 -7.65 4.91
N LEU A 365 -10.26 -8.88 4.48
CA LEU A 365 -10.47 -10.09 5.26
C LEU A 365 -9.16 -10.84 5.41
N GLU A 366 -8.51 -10.67 6.57
CA GLU A 366 -7.21 -11.26 6.85
C GLU A 366 -7.33 -12.63 7.53
N THR A 367 -6.30 -13.47 7.41
CA THR A 367 -6.23 -14.83 8.00
C THR A 367 -6.18 -14.82 9.54
N PHE A 368 -5.71 -13.74 10.14
CA PHE A 368 -5.81 -13.42 11.57
C PHE A 368 -5.57 -11.92 11.76
N ALA A 369 -5.68 -11.41 12.99
CA ALA A 369 -5.41 -10.01 13.29
C ALA A 369 -4.84 -9.92 14.70
N ASN A 370 -3.65 -9.34 14.85
CA ASN A 370 -3.01 -9.08 16.15
C ASN A 370 -2.71 -7.58 16.26
N SER A 371 -3.28 -6.92 17.27
CA SER A 371 -2.94 -5.54 17.59
C SER A 371 -1.55 -5.45 18.25
N PRO A 372 -0.91 -4.26 18.30
CA PRO A 372 0.30 -4.07 19.11
C PRO A 372 0.14 -4.52 20.56
N LEU A 373 -1.02 -4.23 21.18
CA LEU A 373 -1.36 -4.61 22.54
C LEU A 373 -1.41 -6.13 22.70
N ASP A 374 -1.95 -6.88 21.74
CA ASP A 374 -1.97 -8.35 21.79
C ASP A 374 -0.57 -8.94 21.73
N GLY A 375 0.27 -8.42 20.83
CA GLY A 375 1.68 -8.82 20.72
C GLY A 375 2.46 -8.54 22.00
N ILE A 376 2.32 -7.32 22.55
CA ILE A 376 2.98 -6.91 23.80
C ILE A 376 2.49 -7.76 24.97
N ARG A 377 1.18 -8.01 25.10
CA ARG A 377 0.62 -8.90 26.12
C ARG A 377 1.20 -10.31 26.03
N SER A 378 1.28 -10.85 24.83
CA SER A 378 1.86 -12.18 24.58
C SER A 378 3.32 -12.24 25.02
N ALA A 379 4.14 -11.28 24.58
CA ALA A 379 5.56 -11.20 24.93
C ALA A 379 5.78 -10.95 26.44
N ALA A 380 5.02 -10.04 27.05
CA ALA A 380 5.11 -9.72 28.48
C ALA A 380 4.79 -10.91 29.38
N ARG A 381 3.79 -11.73 29.02
CA ARG A 381 3.47 -12.97 29.74
C ARG A 381 4.65 -13.94 29.81
N SER A 382 5.48 -14.01 28.77
CA SER A 382 6.70 -14.85 28.76
C SER A 382 7.77 -14.37 29.76
N LEU A 383 7.69 -13.11 30.18
CA LEU A 383 8.53 -12.50 31.20
C LEU A 383 7.90 -12.54 32.61
N GLY A 384 6.64 -12.93 32.73
CA GLY A 384 5.88 -12.85 33.98
C GLY A 384 5.43 -11.43 34.34
N ALA A 385 5.37 -10.52 33.36
CA ALA A 385 4.89 -9.16 33.54
C ALA A 385 3.40 -9.05 33.19
N GLU A 386 2.67 -8.26 33.96
CA GLU A 386 1.30 -7.85 33.69
C GLU A 386 1.27 -6.63 32.76
N VAL A 387 0.26 -6.57 31.90
CA VAL A 387 0.04 -5.45 30.97
C VAL A 387 -1.30 -4.80 31.30
N GLU A 388 -1.24 -3.54 31.67
CA GLU A 388 -2.41 -2.67 31.78
C GLU A 388 -2.48 -1.75 30.56
N TYR A 389 -3.70 -1.42 30.16
CA TYR A 389 -3.97 -0.64 28.96
C TYR A 389 -4.80 0.60 29.32
N ALA A 390 -4.42 1.75 28.75
CA ALA A 390 -5.24 2.95 28.73
C ALA A 390 -5.33 3.50 27.30
N LEU A 391 -6.52 3.93 26.90
CA LEU A 391 -6.71 4.44 25.54
C LEU A 391 -5.92 5.74 25.29
N GLY A 392 -5.97 6.68 26.24
CA GLY A 392 -5.27 7.97 26.17
C GLY A 392 -5.90 8.98 25.21
N THR A 393 -6.08 8.61 23.94
CA THR A 393 -6.71 9.45 22.90
C THR A 393 -7.39 8.56 21.87
N VAL A 394 -8.29 9.11 21.05
CA VAL A 394 -8.78 8.46 19.83
C VAL A 394 -8.04 9.01 18.61
N ALA A 395 -7.90 8.21 17.55
CA ALA A 395 -7.26 8.62 16.30
C ALA A 395 -7.91 7.93 15.09
N TYR A 396 -9.15 8.33 14.78
CA TYR A 396 -9.92 7.86 13.62
C TYR A 396 -10.52 9.03 12.84
N ALA A 397 -10.79 8.85 11.55
CA ALA A 397 -11.52 9.82 10.73
C ALA A 397 -13.03 9.51 10.72
N PHE A 398 -13.37 8.23 10.86
CA PHE A 398 -14.74 7.71 11.00
C PHE A 398 -14.81 6.79 12.22
N VAL A 399 -15.96 6.71 12.88
CA VAL A 399 -16.15 5.79 14.02
C VAL A 399 -15.76 4.37 13.56
N PRO A 400 -14.83 3.70 14.27
CA PRO A 400 -14.27 2.42 13.81
C PRO A 400 -15.34 1.35 13.62
N PRO A 401 -15.20 0.46 12.60
CA PRO A 401 -16.19 -0.59 12.33
C PRO A 401 -16.53 -1.42 13.56
N ALA A 402 -17.82 -1.74 13.71
CA ALA A 402 -18.35 -2.41 14.89
C ALA A 402 -18.06 -3.93 14.96
N ASP A 403 -17.26 -4.46 14.03
CA ASP A 403 -16.93 -5.88 13.87
C ASP A 403 -16.60 -6.60 15.20
N PRO A 404 -15.78 -6.04 16.12
CA PRO A 404 -15.44 -6.71 17.38
C PRO A 404 -16.61 -6.87 18.37
N TYR A 405 -17.66 -6.07 18.20
CA TYR A 405 -18.77 -5.96 19.15
C TYR A 405 -20.09 -6.50 18.61
N PHE A 406 -20.13 -6.89 17.34
CA PHE A 406 -21.33 -7.36 16.66
C PHE A 406 -21.34 -8.88 16.51
N SER A 407 -22.53 -9.46 16.57
CA SER A 407 -22.78 -10.86 16.25
C SER A 407 -24.06 -10.99 15.43
N ALA A 408 -24.07 -11.87 14.42
CA ALA A 408 -25.26 -12.06 13.61
C ALA A 408 -26.41 -12.65 14.47
N PRO A 409 -27.65 -12.13 14.37
CA PRO A 409 -28.77 -12.65 15.15
C PRO A 409 -28.98 -14.14 14.94
N GLY A 410 -29.00 -14.89 16.05
CA GLY A 410 -29.18 -16.35 16.04
C GLY A 410 -27.97 -17.16 15.55
N SER A 411 -26.83 -16.52 15.26
CA SER A 411 -25.58 -17.24 14.97
C SER A 411 -24.91 -17.71 16.26
N ARG A 412 -24.06 -18.74 16.14
CA ARG A 412 -23.13 -19.10 17.22
C ARG A 412 -21.97 -18.11 17.17
N ALA A 413 -21.53 -17.61 18.33
CA ALA A 413 -20.41 -16.67 18.43
C ALA A 413 -19.12 -17.11 17.71
N SER A 414 -18.94 -18.42 17.47
CA SER A 414 -17.78 -18.98 16.77
C SER A 414 -17.84 -18.88 15.23
N SER A 415 -18.93 -18.39 14.62
CA SER A 415 -19.02 -18.36 13.14
C SER A 415 -18.21 -17.24 12.50
N GLY A 416 -17.88 -16.19 13.25
CA GLY A 416 -17.22 -14.99 12.74
C GLY A 416 -18.15 -14.06 11.96
N ASP A 417 -19.42 -14.43 11.79
CA ASP A 417 -20.44 -13.58 11.17
C ASP A 417 -20.98 -12.58 12.17
N ILE A 418 -20.92 -11.31 11.81
CA ILE A 418 -21.31 -10.21 12.70
C ILE A 418 -22.72 -9.70 12.41
N ALA A 419 -23.25 -9.94 11.20
CA ALA A 419 -24.54 -9.42 10.79
C ALA A 419 -25.20 -10.24 9.68
N ARG A 420 -26.52 -10.07 9.55
CA ARG A 420 -27.32 -10.52 8.41
C ARG A 420 -27.66 -9.33 7.53
N ILE A 421 -27.54 -9.51 6.21
CA ILE A 421 -27.98 -8.55 5.20
C ILE A 421 -29.07 -9.18 4.34
N GLU A 422 -30.13 -8.43 4.08
CA GLU A 422 -31.32 -8.86 3.35
C GLU A 422 -31.72 -7.80 2.32
N PHE A 423 -32.08 -8.24 1.12
CA PHE A 423 -32.41 -7.39 -0.04
C PHE A 423 -33.84 -7.62 -0.50
N TRP A 424 -34.52 -6.55 -0.89
CA TRP A 424 -35.80 -6.58 -1.59
C TRP A 424 -35.79 -5.66 -2.80
N ARG A 425 -36.43 -6.11 -3.89
CA ARG A 425 -36.66 -5.33 -5.11
C ARG A 425 -37.79 -4.30 -4.97
N LYS A 426 -38.70 -4.55 -4.04
CA LYS A 426 -39.84 -3.67 -3.73
C LYS A 426 -39.86 -3.38 -2.24
N PRO A 427 -40.42 -2.25 -1.79
CA PRO A 427 -40.52 -1.97 -0.37
C PRO A 427 -41.29 -3.11 0.30
N PRO A 428 -40.71 -3.79 1.31
CA PRO A 428 -41.37 -4.92 1.96
C PRO A 428 -42.37 -4.48 3.05
N SER A 429 -42.56 -3.18 3.23
CA SER A 429 -43.49 -2.59 4.21
C SER A 429 -43.71 -1.12 3.88
N ASP A 430 -44.94 -0.62 4.04
CA ASP A 430 -45.25 0.82 3.97
C ASP A 430 -44.56 1.61 5.09
N ALA A 431 -44.17 0.94 6.19
CA ALA A 431 -43.47 1.54 7.32
C ALA A 431 -41.94 1.59 7.15
N TRP A 432 -41.38 1.18 6.00
CA TRP A 432 -39.92 1.07 5.81
C TRP A 432 -39.16 2.36 6.12
N GLN A 433 -39.72 3.50 5.72
CA GLN A 433 -39.11 4.82 5.93
C GLN A 433 -39.61 5.49 7.22
N SER A 434 -40.39 4.81 8.07
CA SER A 434 -40.88 5.35 9.34
C SER A 434 -39.75 5.52 10.36
N ASN A 435 -40.07 6.15 11.50
CA ASN A 435 -39.17 6.25 12.66
C ASN A 435 -39.36 5.08 13.65
N GLU A 436 -40.17 4.09 13.30
CA GLU A 436 -40.38 2.89 14.11
C GLU A 436 -39.38 1.81 13.66
N GLY A 437 -38.60 1.27 14.61
CA GLY A 437 -37.80 0.06 14.39
C GLY A 437 -38.63 -1.22 14.59
N ASP A 438 -38.05 -2.37 14.29
CA ASP A 438 -38.68 -3.70 14.44
C ASP A 438 -40.05 -3.84 13.73
N ILE A 439 -40.19 -3.21 12.57
CA ILE A 439 -41.42 -3.25 11.78
C ILE A 439 -41.70 -4.63 11.16
N SER A 440 -42.97 -4.90 10.85
CA SER A 440 -43.38 -6.10 10.12
C SER A 440 -43.13 -5.98 8.61
N PHE A 441 -42.81 -7.11 7.97
CA PHE A 441 -42.60 -7.22 6.53
C PHE A 441 -43.71 -8.04 5.86
N ASP A 442 -44.21 -7.53 4.74
CA ASP A 442 -45.26 -8.14 3.90
C ASP A 442 -44.69 -9.20 2.95
N SER A 443 -43.37 -9.29 2.80
CA SER A 443 -42.70 -10.24 1.93
C SER A 443 -41.34 -10.71 2.46
N GLN A 444 -40.92 -11.89 2.03
CA GLN A 444 -39.59 -12.45 2.31
C GLN A 444 -38.53 -11.74 1.44
N PRO A 445 -37.26 -11.67 1.90
CA PRO A 445 -36.18 -11.09 1.11
C PRO A 445 -35.94 -11.86 -0.19
N ASP A 446 -35.67 -11.13 -1.27
CA ASP A 446 -35.25 -11.68 -2.56
C ASP A 446 -33.86 -12.33 -2.45
N TYR A 447 -33.01 -11.81 -1.56
CA TYR A 447 -31.67 -12.33 -1.30
C TYR A 447 -31.24 -12.05 0.14
N SER A 448 -30.56 -13.00 0.78
CA SER A 448 -30.01 -12.83 2.12
C SER A 448 -28.70 -13.56 2.28
N PHE A 449 -27.78 -12.97 3.04
CA PHE A 449 -26.53 -13.59 3.45
C PHE A 449 -26.07 -13.03 4.80
N VAL A 450 -25.01 -13.64 5.35
CA VAL A 450 -24.32 -13.16 6.55
C VAL A 450 -22.96 -12.56 6.16
N THR A 451 -22.49 -11.59 6.94
CA THR A 451 -21.20 -10.92 6.70
C THR A 451 -20.35 -10.87 7.97
N PRO A 452 -19.02 -10.98 7.85
CA PRO A 452 -18.09 -10.78 8.96
C PRO A 452 -17.68 -9.31 9.15
N SER A 453 -18.23 -8.34 8.39
CA SER A 453 -17.84 -6.93 8.54
C SER A 453 -19.01 -5.96 8.50
N ALA A 454 -18.91 -4.91 9.31
CA ALA A 454 -19.84 -3.79 9.40
C ALA A 454 -19.48 -2.68 8.39
N ARG A 455 -18.34 -2.81 7.71
CA ARG A 455 -17.92 -1.99 6.58
C ARG A 455 -18.27 -2.72 5.28
N CYS A 456 -19.48 -2.50 4.79
CA CYS A 456 -20.02 -3.18 3.62
C CYS A 456 -19.91 -2.29 2.37
N PHE A 457 -18.83 -2.43 1.61
CA PHE A 457 -18.69 -1.77 0.29
C PHE A 457 -19.12 -2.73 -0.83
N MET A 458 -20.42 -2.83 -1.08
CA MET A 458 -20.97 -3.88 -1.95
C MET A 458 -20.93 -3.46 -3.43
N HIS A 459 -19.78 -3.04 -3.94
CA HIS A 459 -19.59 -2.87 -5.39
C HIS A 459 -19.46 -4.22 -6.13
N ASP A 460 -19.33 -5.30 -5.37
CA ASP A 460 -19.25 -6.69 -5.78
C ASP A 460 -19.89 -7.59 -4.69
N GLY A 461 -19.84 -8.91 -4.88
CA GLY A 461 -20.32 -9.87 -3.88
C GLY A 461 -21.83 -10.07 -3.83
N VAL A 462 -22.61 -9.26 -4.55
CA VAL A 462 -24.06 -9.39 -4.71
C VAL A 462 -24.39 -9.72 -6.18
N PRO A 463 -25.25 -10.73 -6.47
CA PRO A 463 -25.52 -11.12 -7.86
C PRO A 463 -26.21 -10.02 -8.69
N ASP A 464 -25.73 -9.83 -9.92
CA ASP A 464 -26.19 -8.76 -10.82
C ASP A 464 -27.70 -8.80 -11.10
N ASP A 465 -28.31 -9.98 -11.15
CA ASP A 465 -29.74 -10.19 -11.40
C ASP A 465 -30.65 -9.75 -10.24
N ILE A 466 -30.10 -9.72 -9.02
CA ILE A 466 -30.79 -9.17 -7.85
C ILE A 466 -30.66 -7.64 -7.82
N VAL A 467 -29.55 -7.13 -8.34
CA VAL A 467 -29.05 -5.78 -8.11
C VAL A 467 -29.41 -4.80 -9.23
N GLN A 468 -29.91 -5.25 -10.39
CA GLN A 468 -30.49 -4.31 -11.36
C GLN A 468 -31.65 -3.50 -10.75
N GLU A 469 -32.28 -3.99 -9.66
CA GLU A 469 -33.56 -3.46 -9.12
C GLU A 469 -33.70 -3.52 -7.58
N ALA A 470 -32.67 -3.84 -6.78
CA ALA A 470 -32.82 -3.87 -5.32
C ALA A 470 -32.75 -2.45 -4.73
N HIS A 471 -33.88 -1.95 -4.22
CA HIS A 471 -34.02 -0.57 -3.72
C HIS A 471 -34.21 -0.49 -2.19
N TYR A 472 -34.14 -1.63 -1.48
CA TYR A 472 -34.39 -1.74 -0.04
C TYR A 472 -33.49 -2.80 0.58
N VAL A 473 -32.61 -2.39 1.51
CA VAL A 473 -31.66 -3.29 2.18
C VAL A 473 -31.81 -3.20 3.69
N LYS A 474 -31.86 -4.35 4.36
CA LYS A 474 -31.82 -4.46 5.81
C LYS A 474 -30.49 -5.04 6.25
N PHE A 475 -29.86 -4.44 7.25
CA PHE A 475 -28.75 -5.01 8.01
C PHE A 475 -29.20 -5.20 9.45
N THR A 476 -28.91 -6.38 10.03
CA THR A 476 -29.27 -6.70 11.42
C THR A 476 -28.10 -7.34 12.17
N ALA A 477 -27.78 -6.82 13.36
CA ALA A 477 -26.73 -7.32 14.25
C ALA A 477 -27.17 -7.26 15.73
N ASP A 478 -26.58 -8.09 16.59
CA ASP A 478 -26.62 -7.90 18.04
C ASP A 478 -25.31 -7.23 18.48
N PHE A 479 -25.40 -6.01 19.01
CA PHE A 479 -24.29 -5.27 19.62
C PHE A 479 -24.11 -5.66 21.09
N THR A 480 -22.88 -6.00 21.50
CA THR A 480 -22.52 -6.32 22.88
C THR A 480 -21.32 -5.47 23.32
N PRO A 481 -21.51 -4.45 24.17
CA PRO A 481 -20.40 -3.64 24.67
C PRO A 481 -19.54 -4.44 25.64
N ASP A 482 -18.23 -4.20 25.62
CA ASP A 482 -17.25 -4.86 26.50
C ASP A 482 -16.98 -4.09 27.79
N GLN A 483 -17.61 -2.92 27.97
CA GLN A 483 -17.57 -2.11 29.18
C GLN A 483 -18.87 -1.33 29.36
N ASP A 484 -19.18 -1.02 30.63
CA ASP A 484 -20.29 -0.15 31.00
C ASP A 484 -20.05 1.28 30.50
N GLY A 485 -21.15 2.00 30.25
CA GLY A 485 -21.14 3.45 30.05
C GLY A 485 -21.72 3.90 28.72
N ASN A 486 -21.25 5.05 28.25
CA ASN A 486 -21.74 5.66 27.01
C ASN A 486 -20.91 5.16 25.84
N TRP A 487 -21.56 4.94 24.71
CA TRP A 487 -20.94 4.50 23.47
C TRP A 487 -21.39 5.39 22.31
N ARG A 488 -20.48 5.71 21.42
CA ARG A 488 -20.78 6.40 20.17
C ARG A 488 -21.04 5.37 19.08
N ILE A 489 -22.14 5.54 18.35
CA ILE A 489 -22.46 4.78 17.14
C ILE A 489 -22.43 5.73 15.94
N GLY A 490 -21.70 5.35 14.89
CA GLY A 490 -21.57 6.11 13.64
C GLY A 490 -22.13 5.34 12.46
N LEU A 491 -22.68 6.07 11.47
CA LEU A 491 -23.10 5.53 10.19
C LEU A 491 -22.44 6.34 9.07
N ASN A 492 -21.94 5.66 8.04
CA ASN A 492 -21.77 6.22 6.71
C ASN A 492 -22.64 5.39 5.76
N SER A 493 -23.27 6.04 4.78
CA SER A 493 -24.04 5.33 3.75
C SER A 493 -23.89 6.01 2.40
N ILE A 494 -23.85 5.20 1.34
CA ILE A 494 -24.02 5.66 -0.06
C ILE A 494 -25.49 5.92 -0.37
N ASP A 495 -26.40 5.45 0.48
CA ASP A 495 -27.84 5.51 0.27
C ASP A 495 -28.53 6.40 1.31
N ARG A 496 -29.84 6.57 1.16
CA ARG A 496 -30.66 7.02 2.28
C ARG A 496 -30.79 5.88 3.26
N ALA A 497 -30.85 6.20 4.54
CA ALA A 497 -30.84 5.19 5.58
C ALA A 497 -31.51 5.63 6.88
N LYS A 498 -31.90 4.67 7.71
CA LYS A 498 -32.22 4.86 9.13
C LYS A 498 -31.60 3.74 9.95
N LEU A 499 -30.92 4.10 11.03
CA LEU A 499 -30.26 3.20 11.95
C LEU A 499 -30.98 3.22 13.30
N PHE A 500 -31.29 2.04 13.80
CA PHE A 500 -32.03 1.80 15.02
C PHE A 500 -31.23 0.96 16.01
N VAL A 501 -31.41 1.20 17.29
CA VAL A 501 -30.92 0.37 18.40
C VAL A 501 -32.10 0.06 19.32
N ASP A 502 -32.40 -1.23 19.52
CA ASP A 502 -33.57 -1.71 20.26
C ASP A 502 -34.89 -1.03 19.85
N GLY A 503 -35.06 -0.85 18.54
CA GLY A 503 -36.24 -0.23 17.94
C GLY A 503 -36.25 1.31 17.95
N GLU A 504 -35.32 1.95 18.67
CA GLU A 504 -35.21 3.42 18.73
C GLU A 504 -34.34 3.96 17.59
N LEU A 505 -34.83 4.98 16.87
CA LEU A 505 -34.07 5.66 15.82
C LEU A 505 -32.89 6.45 16.44
N VAL A 506 -31.66 6.10 16.05
CA VAL A 506 -30.45 6.75 16.57
C VAL A 506 -29.74 7.62 15.54
N VAL A 507 -29.77 7.23 14.25
CA VAL A 507 -29.17 8.01 13.16
C VAL A 507 -30.12 7.99 11.95
N ASP A 508 -30.39 9.18 11.40
CA ASP A 508 -31.29 9.38 10.27
C ASP A 508 -30.52 9.93 9.06
N TYR A 509 -30.67 9.31 7.90
CA TYR A 509 -30.14 9.70 6.58
C TYR A 509 -31.28 9.95 5.58
N SER A 510 -32.48 10.27 6.05
CA SER A 510 -33.62 10.52 5.18
C SER A 510 -33.55 11.88 4.48
N GLU A 511 -32.87 12.88 5.02
CA GLU A 511 -32.80 14.25 4.47
C GLU A 511 -31.44 14.94 4.73
N ASP A 512 -31.18 16.05 4.04
CA ASP A 512 -29.99 16.92 4.20
C ASP A 512 -28.63 16.23 4.07
N LEU A 513 -28.52 15.30 3.12
CA LEU A 513 -27.31 14.52 2.91
C LEU A 513 -26.22 15.34 2.20
N LYS A 514 -25.02 15.37 2.79
CA LYS A 514 -23.84 16.03 2.20
C LYS A 514 -22.80 15.01 1.75
N PRO A 515 -22.07 15.26 0.66
CA PRO A 515 -21.00 14.37 0.21
C PRO A 515 -19.95 14.14 1.31
N GLY A 516 -19.56 12.89 1.52
CA GLY A 516 -18.49 12.46 2.41
C GLY A 516 -17.26 11.96 1.65
N LYS A 517 -16.34 11.32 2.36
CA LYS A 517 -15.08 10.78 1.78
C LYS A 517 -15.00 9.26 1.75
N MET A 518 -15.79 8.56 2.58
CA MET A 518 -15.73 7.10 2.64
C MET A 518 -16.12 6.46 1.30
N PHE A 519 -15.50 5.32 0.98
CA PHE A 519 -15.67 4.61 -0.28
C PHE A 519 -15.39 5.51 -1.48
N PHE A 520 -14.20 6.11 -1.53
CA PHE A 520 -13.77 6.97 -2.64
C PHE A 520 -14.73 8.16 -2.90
N GLY A 521 -15.36 8.67 -1.83
CA GLY A 521 -16.33 9.75 -1.89
C GLY A 521 -17.76 9.35 -2.30
N PHE A 522 -18.08 8.05 -2.41
CA PHE A 522 -19.44 7.61 -2.69
C PHE A 522 -20.38 7.71 -1.48
N CYS A 523 -19.86 7.66 -0.26
CA CYS A 523 -20.69 7.86 0.93
C CYS A 523 -21.00 9.33 1.16
N TYR A 524 -22.14 9.58 1.82
CA TYR A 524 -22.40 10.83 2.50
C TYR A 524 -21.55 11.00 3.78
N GLU A 525 -21.48 12.23 4.31
CA GLU A 525 -20.78 12.54 5.57
C GLU A 525 -21.24 11.64 6.71
N GLU A 526 -20.35 11.29 7.65
CA GLU A 526 -20.72 10.48 8.81
C GLU A 526 -21.70 11.24 9.72
N ARG A 527 -22.77 10.56 10.16
CA ARG A 527 -23.59 11.01 11.29
C ARG A 527 -23.43 10.01 12.43
N SER A 528 -23.36 10.51 13.65
CA SER A 528 -23.20 9.69 14.85
C SER A 528 -24.14 10.12 15.97
N ALA A 529 -24.39 9.19 16.89
CA ALA A 529 -25.16 9.41 18.12
C ALA A 529 -24.46 8.78 19.31
N VAL A 530 -24.79 9.25 20.52
CA VAL A 530 -24.30 8.67 21.78
C VAL A 530 -25.40 7.82 22.41
N LEU A 531 -25.16 6.51 22.46
CA LEU A 531 -25.94 5.54 23.21
C LEU A 531 -25.55 5.66 24.69
N ARG A 532 -26.53 5.85 25.57
CA ARG A 532 -26.27 6.17 26.99
C ARG A 532 -26.58 4.99 27.90
N GLY A 533 -25.72 4.79 28.90
CA GLY A 533 -25.97 3.83 29.98
C GLY A 533 -26.04 2.38 29.52
N LEU A 534 -25.20 1.99 28.55
CA LEU A 534 -25.10 0.61 28.14
C LEU A 534 -24.35 -0.21 29.19
N ASN A 535 -24.85 -1.41 29.46
CA ASN A 535 -24.24 -2.39 30.38
C ASN A 535 -23.37 -3.39 29.62
N GLN A 536 -22.18 -3.65 30.16
CA GLN A 536 -21.23 -4.65 29.66
C GLN A 536 -21.90 -6.02 29.49
N GLY A 537 -21.68 -6.66 28.35
CA GLY A 537 -22.18 -8.01 28.07
C GLY A 537 -23.68 -8.10 27.76
N GLN A 538 -24.45 -7.01 27.91
CA GLN A 538 -25.84 -6.95 27.49
C GLN A 538 -25.93 -6.80 25.97
N LYS A 539 -26.87 -7.51 25.34
CA LYS A 539 -27.12 -7.41 23.90
C LYS A 539 -28.13 -6.31 23.59
N TYR A 540 -27.83 -5.51 22.58
CA TYR A 540 -28.71 -4.50 21.99
C TYR A 540 -28.87 -4.79 20.50
N ARG A 541 -30.10 -4.80 19.99
CA ARG A 541 -30.41 -5.09 18.59
C ARG A 541 -30.13 -3.87 17.73
N VAL A 542 -29.24 -4.01 16.75
CA VAL A 542 -28.97 -3.00 15.72
C VAL A 542 -29.71 -3.37 14.44
N GLU A 543 -30.49 -2.43 13.91
CA GLU A 543 -31.17 -2.54 12.62
C GLU A 543 -30.82 -1.31 11.76
N LEU A 544 -30.33 -1.54 10.55
CA LEU A 544 -30.19 -0.50 9.52
C LEU A 544 -31.13 -0.83 8.37
N ARG A 545 -31.90 0.16 7.92
CA ARG A 545 -32.72 0.10 6.71
C ARG A 545 -32.22 1.13 5.72
N THR A 546 -31.84 0.72 4.52
CA THR A 546 -31.42 1.63 3.44
C THR A 546 -32.38 1.60 2.26
N TRP A 547 -32.37 2.66 1.46
CA TRP A 547 -33.08 2.75 0.19
C TRP A 547 -32.43 3.73 -0.78
N ASP A 548 -32.71 3.51 -2.06
CA ASP A 548 -32.03 4.11 -3.20
C ASP A 548 -31.87 5.64 -3.13
N SER A 549 -30.67 6.09 -3.53
CA SER A 549 -30.31 7.48 -3.70
C SER A 549 -29.94 7.80 -5.16
N ALA A 550 -30.65 8.76 -5.76
CA ALA A 550 -30.52 9.09 -7.19
C ALA A 550 -29.11 9.54 -7.66
N HIS A 551 -28.18 9.87 -6.75
CA HIS A 551 -26.87 10.40 -7.13
C HIS A 551 -25.90 9.34 -7.69
N LEU A 552 -26.20 8.05 -7.50
CA LEU A 552 -25.42 6.94 -8.05
C LEU A 552 -25.90 6.55 -9.46
N HIS A 553 -27.03 7.08 -9.91
CA HIS A 553 -27.64 6.70 -11.19
C HIS A 553 -26.78 7.20 -12.36
N GLY A 554 -26.48 6.30 -13.30
CA GLY A 554 -25.69 6.61 -14.50
C GLY A 554 -24.17 6.53 -14.32
N LEU A 555 -23.68 6.18 -13.13
CA LEU A 555 -22.28 5.80 -12.95
C LEU A 555 -21.98 4.47 -13.66
N PRO A 556 -20.76 4.28 -14.20
CA PRO A 556 -20.37 3.01 -14.82
C PRO A 556 -20.11 1.90 -13.80
N VAL A 557 -19.99 2.26 -12.51
CA VAL A 557 -19.81 1.33 -11.39
C VAL A 557 -21.19 0.96 -10.83
N LYS A 558 -21.47 -0.33 -10.71
CA LYS A 558 -22.67 -0.81 -10.03
C LYS A 558 -22.41 -0.94 -8.53
N MET A 559 -23.30 -0.36 -7.72
CA MET A 559 -23.20 -0.40 -6.26
C MET A 559 -24.61 -0.63 -5.65
N PRO A 560 -25.03 -1.89 -5.43
CA PRO A 560 -26.34 -2.22 -4.85
C PRO A 560 -26.62 -1.59 -3.49
N ALA A 561 -25.59 -1.48 -2.66
CA ALA A 561 -25.65 -0.89 -1.33
C ALA A 561 -24.23 -0.61 -0.83
N GLY A 562 -24.12 0.31 0.12
CA GLY A 562 -22.84 0.65 0.73
C GLY A 562 -23.05 1.37 2.05
N PHE A 563 -22.48 0.82 3.12
CA PHE A 563 -22.52 1.47 4.43
C PHE A 563 -21.39 1.00 5.35
N ASN A 564 -21.10 1.80 6.36
CA ASN A 564 -20.21 1.48 7.48
C ASN A 564 -20.94 1.80 8.77
N ILE A 565 -21.08 0.81 9.66
CA ILE A 565 -21.58 1.01 11.02
C ILE A 565 -20.39 0.87 11.97
N GLY A 566 -20.12 1.94 12.73
CA GLY A 566 -19.03 1.97 13.69
C GLY A 566 -19.53 2.12 15.12
N VAL A 567 -18.78 1.57 16.09
CA VAL A 567 -18.99 1.83 17.53
C VAL A 567 -17.67 2.03 18.26
N ILE A 568 -17.67 2.91 19.27
CA ILE A 568 -16.54 3.09 20.18
C ILE A 568 -17.04 3.62 21.54
N PRO A 569 -16.37 3.34 22.67
CA PRO A 569 -16.68 4.00 23.93
C PRO A 569 -16.61 5.53 23.79
N GLU A 570 -17.60 6.23 24.34
CA GLU A 570 -17.63 7.69 24.40
C GLU A 570 -16.69 8.17 25.52
N LEU A 571 -15.75 9.05 25.18
CA LEU A 571 -14.67 9.45 26.09
C LEU A 571 -14.44 10.95 26.06
N ASP A 572 -14.22 11.53 27.24
CA ASP A 572 -13.62 12.86 27.37
C ASP A 572 -12.10 12.76 27.19
N ALA A 573 -11.55 13.58 26.30
CA ALA A 573 -10.15 13.50 25.93
C ALA A 573 -9.21 13.81 27.12
N GLN A 574 -9.58 14.74 27.99
CA GLN A 574 -8.73 15.13 29.12
C GLN A 574 -8.75 14.06 30.22
N ASP A 575 -9.91 13.45 30.48
CA ASP A 575 -10.00 12.31 31.38
C ASP A 575 -9.20 11.10 30.84
N ALA A 576 -9.26 10.84 29.54
CA ALA A 576 -8.49 9.77 28.90
C ALA A 576 -6.96 10.00 29.02
N ILE A 577 -6.48 11.23 28.78
CA ILE A 577 -5.07 11.59 28.96
C ILE A 577 -4.66 11.44 30.43
N LYS A 578 -5.50 11.88 31.37
CA LYS A 578 -5.23 11.73 32.81
C LYS A 578 -5.07 10.26 33.20
N GLN A 579 -5.96 9.38 32.75
CA GLN A 579 -5.86 7.94 32.99
C GLN A 579 -4.57 7.35 32.42
N ALA A 580 -4.17 7.79 31.23
CA ALA A 580 -2.90 7.38 30.61
C ALA A 580 -1.67 7.85 31.43
N VAL A 581 -1.68 9.09 31.91
CA VAL A 581 -0.62 9.64 32.78
C VAL A 581 -0.53 8.88 34.11
N ASP A 582 -1.67 8.54 34.72
CA ASP A 582 -1.71 7.77 35.96
C ASP A 582 -1.19 6.34 35.75
N LEU A 583 -1.54 5.69 34.64
CA LEU A 583 -0.99 4.40 34.24
C LEU A 583 0.54 4.48 34.00
N ALA A 584 1.01 5.52 33.32
CA ALA A 584 2.45 5.71 33.06
C ALA A 584 3.27 5.84 34.35
N LYS A 585 2.75 6.54 35.37
CA LYS A 585 3.39 6.65 36.70
C LYS A 585 3.40 5.32 37.46
N ALA A 586 2.35 4.51 37.30
CA ALA A 586 2.18 3.26 38.02
C ALA A 586 2.91 2.06 37.40
N SER A 587 3.51 2.23 36.22
CA SER A 587 4.14 1.14 35.46
C SER A 587 5.66 1.12 35.61
N ASP A 588 6.26 -0.07 35.56
CA ASP A 588 7.72 -0.23 35.56
C ASP A 588 8.32 0.25 34.23
N GLU A 589 7.61 -0.02 33.12
CA GLU A 589 7.92 0.46 31.77
C GLU A 589 6.63 0.93 31.09
N CYS A 590 6.74 1.93 30.22
CA CYS A 590 5.62 2.53 29.53
C CYS A 590 5.83 2.52 28.02
N ILE A 591 4.85 2.01 27.28
CA ILE A 591 4.85 1.98 25.81
C ILE A 591 3.66 2.79 25.32
N VAL A 592 3.91 3.83 24.54
CA VAL A 592 2.88 4.68 23.93
C VAL A 592 2.84 4.41 22.44
N VAL A 593 1.71 3.92 21.92
CA VAL A 593 1.52 3.62 20.49
C VAL A 593 0.54 4.61 19.89
N VAL A 594 1.05 5.51 19.06
CA VAL A 594 0.27 6.54 18.34
C VAL A 594 0.54 6.45 16.84
N GLY A 595 -0.29 7.08 16.02
CA GLY A 595 -0.05 7.07 14.59
C GLY A 595 -1.26 7.46 13.75
N LEU A 596 -1.23 7.01 12.52
CA LEU A 596 -2.30 7.13 11.54
C LEU A 596 -2.95 5.76 11.33
N ASN A 597 -3.81 5.68 10.31
CA ASN A 597 -4.43 4.45 9.85
C ASN A 597 -4.89 4.59 8.40
N LYS A 598 -5.54 3.55 7.89
CA LYS A 598 -6.11 3.45 6.53
C LYS A 598 -7.15 4.50 6.14
N GLU A 599 -7.59 5.35 7.06
CA GLU A 599 -8.55 6.42 6.78
C GLU A 599 -7.84 7.76 6.50
N PHE A 600 -6.65 7.93 7.08
CA PHE A 600 -5.80 9.09 6.82
C PHE A 600 -4.85 8.84 5.64
N GLU A 601 -4.39 7.61 5.46
CA GLU A 601 -3.52 7.20 4.35
C GLU A 601 -4.24 6.18 3.49
N THR A 602 -4.85 6.66 2.41
CA THR A 602 -5.71 5.85 1.54
C THR A 602 -5.54 6.26 0.08
N GLU A 603 -5.75 5.30 -0.80
CA GLU A 603 -6.10 5.61 -2.18
C GLU A 603 -7.33 6.52 -2.26
N GLY A 604 -7.31 7.45 -3.21
CA GLY A 604 -8.39 8.42 -3.47
C GLY A 604 -8.14 9.82 -2.90
N ASP A 605 -7.39 9.94 -1.80
CA ASP A 605 -7.15 11.21 -1.12
C ASP A 605 -5.72 11.33 -0.60
N ASP A 606 -5.10 12.51 -0.74
CA ASP A 606 -3.84 12.81 -0.07
C ASP A 606 -4.09 13.43 1.31
N ARG A 607 -3.10 13.30 2.21
CA ARG A 607 -3.13 13.95 3.51
C ARG A 607 -3.08 15.46 3.36
N THR A 608 -3.70 16.16 4.32
CA THR A 608 -3.65 17.62 4.40
C THR A 608 -2.60 18.15 5.36
N THR A 609 -2.11 17.31 6.27
CA THR A 609 -1.08 17.63 7.25
C THR A 609 -0.19 16.42 7.53
N MET A 610 0.99 16.67 8.10
CA MET A 610 1.84 15.64 8.71
C MET A 610 1.45 15.32 10.15
N ASP A 611 0.58 16.11 10.78
CA ASP A 611 0.31 16.01 12.22
C ASP A 611 -0.40 14.70 12.59
N LEU A 612 -0.25 14.30 13.86
CA LEU A 612 -1.01 13.20 14.41
C LEU A 612 -2.48 13.62 14.65
N PRO A 613 -3.45 12.70 14.58
CA PRO A 613 -4.85 13.03 14.74
C PRO A 613 -5.22 13.36 16.19
N GLY A 614 -6.16 14.28 16.37
CA GLY A 614 -6.75 14.60 17.68
C GLY A 614 -5.72 15.10 18.69
N THR A 615 -5.80 14.60 19.93
CA THR A 615 -4.93 15.00 21.05
C THR A 615 -3.72 14.04 21.22
N ALA A 616 -3.30 13.37 20.15
CA ALA A 616 -2.20 12.40 20.22
C ALA A 616 -0.85 13.02 20.61
N ASP A 617 -0.52 14.21 20.09
CA ASP A 617 0.69 14.92 20.50
C ASP A 617 0.64 15.35 21.97
N GLU A 618 -0.50 15.86 22.44
CA GLU A 618 -0.73 16.21 23.84
C GLU A 618 -0.56 15.00 24.78
N LEU A 619 -1.11 13.84 24.39
CA LEU A 619 -0.94 12.59 25.13
C LEU A 619 0.54 12.19 25.26
N VAL A 620 1.29 12.22 24.14
CA VAL A 620 2.71 11.84 24.16
C VAL A 620 3.51 12.81 25.04
N GLU A 621 3.25 14.11 24.93
CA GLU A 621 3.90 15.11 25.79
C GLU A 621 3.59 14.91 27.27
N ALA A 622 2.32 14.72 27.63
CA ALA A 622 1.90 14.51 29.02
C ALA A 622 2.52 13.24 29.62
N VAL A 623 2.63 12.16 28.84
CA VAL A 623 3.30 10.93 29.29
C VAL A 623 4.80 11.14 29.46
N LEU A 624 5.48 11.79 28.50
CA LEU A 624 6.93 12.03 28.57
C LEU A 624 7.32 12.97 29.72
N GLU A 625 6.43 13.85 30.17
CA GLU A 625 6.65 14.71 31.35
C GLU A 625 6.78 13.90 32.65
N VAL A 626 5.99 12.85 32.81
CA VAL A 626 5.99 12.00 34.02
C VAL A 626 6.87 10.76 33.87
N ARG A 627 7.13 10.34 32.62
CA ARG A 627 7.92 9.16 32.26
C ARG A 627 8.88 9.47 31.09
N PRO A 628 10.00 10.18 31.34
CA PRO A 628 10.94 10.61 30.28
C PRO A 628 11.71 9.49 29.57
N ASP A 629 11.54 8.24 29.97
CA ASP A 629 12.09 7.02 29.40
C ASP A 629 11.02 6.15 28.71
N ALA A 630 9.77 6.63 28.61
CA ALA A 630 8.72 5.95 27.88
C ALA A 630 9.14 5.62 26.44
N ILE A 631 8.74 4.43 25.98
CA ILE A 631 8.97 3.94 24.62
C ILE A 631 7.84 4.48 23.75
N ILE A 632 8.17 5.39 22.83
CA ILE A 632 7.19 5.88 21.87
C ILE A 632 7.25 5.04 20.61
N VAL A 633 6.10 4.55 20.15
CA VAL A 633 5.93 3.81 18.90
C VAL A 633 5.02 4.63 17.99
N THR A 634 5.49 4.95 16.78
CA THR A 634 4.68 5.58 15.73
C THR A 634 4.28 4.56 14.67
N GLN A 635 3.00 4.54 14.30
CA GLN A 635 2.42 3.65 13.29
C GLN A 635 1.78 4.45 12.16
N SER A 636 2.52 4.67 11.07
CA SER A 636 2.04 5.36 9.86
C SER A 636 2.85 4.91 8.64
N GLY A 637 2.29 4.96 7.44
CA GLY A 637 3.04 4.71 6.22
C GLY A 637 4.05 5.82 5.94
N MET A 638 3.64 7.06 6.11
CA MET A 638 4.40 8.27 5.80
C MET A 638 4.89 9.01 7.06
N PRO A 639 5.86 9.95 6.93
CA PRO A 639 6.37 10.72 8.05
C PRO A 639 5.27 11.52 8.75
N VAL A 640 5.31 11.58 10.08
CA VAL A 640 4.41 12.40 10.91
C VAL A 640 5.21 13.49 11.63
N THR A 641 4.55 14.63 11.89
CA THR A 641 5.11 15.67 12.77
C THR A 641 5.29 15.09 14.17
N MET A 642 6.41 15.39 14.82
CA MET A 642 6.72 14.92 16.18
C MET A 642 7.26 16.08 17.02
N PRO A 643 6.41 16.99 17.52
CA PRO A 643 6.87 18.17 18.28
C PRO A 643 7.64 17.77 19.55
N TRP A 644 7.35 16.59 20.09
CA TRP A 644 7.95 15.96 21.27
C TRP A 644 9.23 15.15 21.00
N VAL A 645 9.71 15.07 19.74
CA VAL A 645 10.85 14.19 19.35
C VAL A 645 12.15 14.46 20.12
N THR A 646 12.35 15.69 20.59
CA THR A 646 13.52 16.06 21.39
C THR A 646 13.39 15.63 22.85
N LYS A 647 12.17 15.46 23.37
CA LYS A 647 11.87 14.93 24.71
C LYS A 647 11.95 13.39 24.76
N ALA A 648 11.53 12.71 23.69
CA ALA A 648 11.53 11.25 23.62
C ALA A 648 12.95 10.68 23.49
N THR A 649 13.40 9.85 24.43
CA THR A 649 14.72 9.18 24.35
C THR A 649 14.69 7.83 23.63
N THR A 650 13.50 7.25 23.50
CA THR A 650 13.28 5.95 22.86
C THR A 650 12.12 6.08 21.89
N LEU A 651 12.40 5.86 20.60
CA LEU A 651 11.43 6.03 19.53
C LEU A 651 11.57 4.89 18.51
N VAL A 652 10.45 4.23 18.24
CA VAL A 652 10.30 3.15 17.28
C VAL A 652 9.28 3.56 16.24
N HIS A 653 9.55 3.30 14.96
CA HIS A 653 8.60 3.49 13.88
C HIS A 653 8.24 2.13 13.27
N ALA A 654 6.95 1.81 13.25
CA ALA A 654 6.47 0.46 12.95
C ALA A 654 5.83 0.29 11.56
N PHE A 655 5.61 1.39 10.82
CA PHE A 655 4.80 1.42 9.60
C PHE A 655 3.44 0.69 9.78
N TYR A 656 2.80 0.27 8.69
CA TYR A 656 1.73 -0.74 8.76
C TYR A 656 2.33 -2.13 8.55
N GLY A 657 2.31 -2.95 9.59
CA GLY A 657 3.06 -4.21 9.67
C GLY A 657 2.33 -5.46 9.14
N GLY A 658 1.20 -5.30 8.46
CA GLY A 658 0.40 -6.43 7.95
C GLY A 658 -0.29 -7.24 9.05
N THR A 659 -0.71 -8.44 8.70
CA THR A 659 -1.49 -9.37 9.55
C THR A 659 -0.81 -9.69 10.88
N ALA A 660 0.53 -9.75 10.87
CA ALA A 660 1.34 -10.09 12.05
C ALA A 660 1.95 -8.87 12.77
N LEU A 661 1.47 -7.64 12.49
CA LEU A 661 2.08 -6.39 12.99
C LEU A 661 2.38 -6.42 14.50
N GLY A 662 1.44 -6.89 15.31
CA GLY A 662 1.59 -6.87 16.78
C GLY A 662 2.72 -7.75 17.27
N ASN A 663 2.84 -8.96 16.70
CA ASN A 663 3.89 -9.90 17.06
C ASN A 663 5.26 -9.40 16.58
N GLY A 664 5.35 -8.90 15.34
CA GLY A 664 6.60 -8.37 14.79
C GLY A 664 7.13 -7.17 15.57
N LEU A 665 6.24 -6.25 15.98
CA LEU A 665 6.59 -5.13 16.86
C LEU A 665 7.07 -5.62 18.23
N ALA A 666 6.35 -6.56 18.84
CA ALA A 666 6.73 -7.12 20.13
C ALA A 666 8.08 -7.84 20.06
N ASP A 667 8.37 -8.57 18.99
CA ASP A 667 9.66 -9.23 18.81
C ASP A 667 10.83 -8.25 18.85
N VAL A 668 10.66 -7.06 18.27
CA VAL A 668 11.67 -6.00 18.33
C VAL A 668 11.73 -5.39 19.73
N ILE A 669 10.61 -4.98 20.31
CA ILE A 669 10.57 -4.33 21.65
C ILE A 669 11.20 -5.23 22.72
N PHE A 670 10.93 -6.54 22.67
CA PHE A 670 11.40 -7.50 23.68
C PHE A 670 12.74 -8.16 23.30
N GLY A 671 13.31 -7.85 22.14
CA GLY A 671 14.63 -8.31 21.73
C GLY A 671 14.70 -9.74 21.21
N ASN A 672 13.56 -10.35 20.86
CA ASN A 672 13.54 -11.60 20.09
C ASN A 672 14.13 -11.38 18.69
N VAL A 673 13.94 -10.19 18.15
CA VAL A 673 14.56 -9.71 16.91
C VAL A 673 15.36 -8.45 17.23
N ASN A 674 16.62 -8.43 16.80
CA ASN A 674 17.44 -7.22 16.83
C ASN A 674 17.03 -6.33 15.62
N PRO A 675 16.59 -5.08 15.84
CA PRO A 675 16.19 -4.19 14.75
C PRO A 675 17.34 -3.96 13.77
N SER A 676 17.01 -4.04 12.48
CA SER A 676 17.94 -3.83 11.37
C SER A 676 17.32 -3.09 10.20
N ALA A 677 16.06 -2.65 10.33
CA ALA A 677 15.39 -1.85 9.33
C ALA A 677 15.98 -0.44 9.29
N LYS A 678 16.00 0.17 8.11
CA LYS A 678 16.51 1.51 7.83
C LYS A 678 15.43 2.31 7.14
N LEU A 679 15.25 3.59 7.46
CA LEU A 679 14.25 4.44 6.81
C LEU A 679 14.46 4.48 5.28
N PRO A 680 13.46 4.11 4.47
CA PRO A 680 13.55 4.22 3.02
C PRO A 680 13.14 5.61 2.52
N ILE A 681 12.79 6.51 3.43
CA ILE A 681 12.41 7.90 3.14
C ILE A 681 12.99 8.84 4.18
N SER A 682 13.24 10.08 3.79
CA SER A 682 13.66 11.12 4.72
C SER A 682 12.46 11.63 5.52
N PHE A 683 12.62 11.79 6.83
CA PHE A 683 11.59 12.39 7.70
C PHE A 683 11.93 13.87 7.88
N PRO A 684 11.22 14.81 7.23
CA PRO A 684 11.39 16.23 7.50
C PRO A 684 10.82 16.59 8.87
N LYS A 685 11.33 17.65 9.50
CA LYS A 685 10.82 18.14 10.79
C LYS A 685 9.43 18.76 10.67
N ARG A 686 9.18 19.44 9.55
CA ARG A 686 7.90 20.09 9.23
C ARG A 686 7.51 19.79 7.79
N LEU A 687 6.24 19.96 7.46
CA LEU A 687 5.75 19.81 6.10
C LEU A 687 6.46 20.75 5.11
N GLU A 688 6.68 21.99 5.51
CA GLU A 688 7.34 23.03 4.69
C GLU A 688 8.82 22.75 4.44
N ASP A 689 9.39 21.82 5.21
CA ASP A 689 10.77 21.40 5.04
C ASP A 689 10.90 20.32 3.95
N SER A 690 9.81 19.68 3.54
CA SER A 690 9.82 18.67 2.47
C SER A 690 10.16 19.29 1.10
N THR A 691 10.84 18.53 0.25
CA THR A 691 11.30 19.02 -1.07
C THR A 691 10.16 19.33 -2.02
N SER A 692 8.99 18.72 -1.84
CA SER A 692 7.82 18.93 -2.69
C SER A 692 6.93 20.10 -2.24
N TYR A 693 7.23 20.76 -1.12
CA TYR A 693 6.45 21.92 -0.67
C TYR A 693 6.74 23.18 -1.52
N PRO A 694 5.73 24.00 -1.90
CA PRO A 694 4.28 23.79 -1.74
C PRO A 694 3.64 23.04 -2.92
N HIS A 695 4.43 22.46 -3.82
CA HIS A 695 3.94 21.85 -5.06
C HIS A 695 3.42 20.41 -4.89
N PHE A 696 2.46 20.17 -3.99
CA PHE A 696 1.86 18.83 -3.80
C PHE A 696 0.36 18.90 -3.48
N ALA A 697 -0.46 18.09 -4.15
CA ALA A 697 -1.89 17.93 -3.85
C ALA A 697 -2.64 19.28 -3.67
N HIS A 698 -3.30 19.47 -2.54
CA HIS A 698 -4.06 20.67 -2.19
C HIS A 698 -3.20 21.92 -1.96
N LEU A 699 -1.88 21.77 -1.76
CA LEU A 699 -0.94 22.89 -1.62
C LEU A 699 -0.54 23.47 -2.99
N SER A 700 -0.69 22.69 -4.07
CA SER A 700 -0.29 23.11 -5.41
C SER A 700 -1.02 24.42 -5.79
N PRO A 701 -0.31 25.43 -6.34
CA PRO A 701 -0.92 26.69 -6.74
C PRO A 701 -1.92 26.55 -7.91
N SER A 702 -1.96 25.39 -8.58
CA SER A 702 -2.87 25.10 -9.67
C SER A 702 -3.78 23.91 -9.36
N HIS A 703 -5.04 24.05 -9.74
CA HIS A 703 -6.01 22.96 -9.63
C HIS A 703 -5.93 21.93 -10.77
N LYS A 704 -5.27 22.28 -11.87
CA LYS A 704 -5.20 21.44 -13.07
C LYS A 704 -3.81 20.85 -13.30
N GLN A 705 -2.79 21.42 -12.66
CA GLN A 705 -1.39 21.06 -12.86
C GLN A 705 -0.65 20.93 -11.54
N VAL A 706 0.34 20.04 -11.52
CA VAL A 706 1.33 19.95 -10.46
C VAL A 706 2.72 20.02 -11.11
N VAL A 707 3.57 20.90 -10.59
CA VAL A 707 4.93 21.09 -11.10
C VAL A 707 5.90 20.39 -10.17
N TYR A 708 6.71 19.47 -10.69
CA TYR A 708 7.75 18.80 -9.93
C TYR A 708 9.00 19.69 -9.87
N ALA A 709 8.86 20.80 -9.13
CA ALA A 709 9.82 21.91 -9.09
C ALA A 709 11.16 21.57 -8.44
N GLU A 710 11.18 20.53 -7.59
CA GLU A 710 12.40 20.00 -6.98
C GLU A 710 13.30 19.25 -7.98
N ASP A 711 12.78 18.91 -9.16
CA ASP A 711 13.49 18.17 -10.21
C ASP A 711 14.17 16.91 -9.61
N ILE A 712 15.44 16.64 -9.90
CA ILE A 712 16.21 15.53 -9.33
C ILE A 712 16.57 15.69 -7.84
N PHE A 713 16.30 16.83 -7.20
CA PHE A 713 16.65 17.11 -5.80
C PHE A 713 15.56 16.65 -4.83
N LEU A 714 15.06 15.43 -5.04
CA LEU A 714 14.00 14.82 -4.24
C LEU A 714 14.53 14.12 -2.98
N GLY A 715 13.82 14.28 -1.85
CA GLY A 715 14.13 13.57 -0.61
C GLY A 715 15.55 13.88 -0.12
N TYR A 716 16.32 12.87 0.27
CA TYR A 716 17.70 13.05 0.74
C TYR A 716 18.62 13.74 -0.29
N ARG A 717 18.30 13.65 -1.60
CA ARG A 717 19.06 14.32 -2.67
C ARG A 717 18.99 15.85 -2.55
N GLY A 718 17.86 16.37 -2.07
CA GLY A 718 17.64 17.80 -1.84
C GLY A 718 17.90 18.23 -0.40
N LEU A 719 17.38 17.47 0.58
CA LEU A 719 17.39 17.84 1.99
C LEU A 719 18.79 17.88 2.62
N VAL A 720 19.76 17.19 2.04
CA VAL A 720 21.16 17.23 2.49
C VAL A 720 21.75 18.64 2.54
N ARG A 721 21.20 19.59 1.77
CA ARG A 721 21.60 21.00 1.78
C ARG A 721 21.12 21.77 3.01
N THR A 722 20.16 21.21 3.74
CA THR A 722 19.51 21.78 4.93
C THR A 722 19.35 20.69 5.99
N PRO A 723 20.43 20.08 6.49
CA PRO A 723 20.37 18.94 7.40
C PRO A 723 19.64 19.26 8.71
N GLU A 724 19.61 20.53 9.12
CA GLU A 724 18.86 21.02 10.29
C GLU A 724 17.34 20.85 10.15
N ARG A 725 16.84 20.62 8.94
CA ARG A 725 15.42 20.39 8.63
C ARG A 725 15.01 18.92 8.65
N ILE A 726 15.96 18.01 8.81
CA ILE A 726 15.72 16.57 8.82
C ILE A 726 15.53 16.12 10.28
N ALA A 727 14.44 15.42 10.55
CA ALA A 727 14.23 14.73 11.83
C ALA A 727 15.00 13.40 11.85
N PHE A 728 14.84 12.60 10.79
CA PHE A 728 15.59 11.37 10.58
C PHE A 728 15.94 11.20 9.10
N PRO A 729 17.22 10.92 8.74
CA PRO A 729 17.64 10.87 7.36
C PRO A 729 17.31 9.54 6.68
N PHE A 730 17.26 9.53 5.35
CA PHE A 730 17.22 8.31 4.55
C PHE A 730 18.34 7.33 4.98
N GLY A 731 17.98 6.06 5.08
CA GLY A 731 18.86 4.98 5.48
C GLY A 731 19.14 4.92 6.99
N HIS A 732 18.50 5.73 7.83
CA HIS A 732 18.68 5.72 9.29
C HIS A 732 17.95 4.56 9.97
N GLY A 733 18.59 3.92 10.95
CA GLY A 733 17.98 2.90 11.79
C GLY A 733 19.01 2.26 12.71
N LEU A 734 18.69 2.23 14.00
CA LEU A 734 19.57 1.72 15.05
C LEU A 734 19.43 0.20 15.21
N SER A 735 20.40 -0.38 15.92
CA SER A 735 20.46 -1.79 16.29
C SER A 735 20.74 -1.94 17.79
N TYR A 736 20.42 -3.09 18.38
CA TYR A 736 20.88 -3.45 19.72
C TYR A 736 22.36 -3.89 19.77
N THR A 737 23.03 -3.95 18.62
CA THR A 737 24.47 -4.16 18.51
C THR A 737 25.12 -3.03 17.72
N THR A 738 26.46 -3.03 17.67
CA THR A 738 27.25 -2.04 16.92
C THR A 738 28.04 -2.70 15.80
N PHE A 739 28.26 -1.96 14.72
CA PHE A 739 29.03 -2.42 13.57
C PHE A 739 30.19 -1.48 13.25
N GLU A 740 31.32 -2.07 12.92
CA GLU A 740 32.51 -1.39 12.40
C GLU A 740 32.69 -1.73 10.92
N TYR A 741 33.18 -0.74 10.16
CA TYR A 741 33.42 -0.83 8.72
C TYR A 741 34.92 -0.64 8.49
N SER A 742 35.57 -1.57 7.80
CA SER A 742 37.01 -1.51 7.51
C SER A 742 37.34 -2.03 6.10
N ASP A 743 38.62 -1.97 5.74
CA ASP A 743 39.19 -2.63 4.56
C ASP A 743 38.49 -2.31 3.24
N LEU A 744 38.21 -1.02 2.99
CA LEU A 744 37.65 -0.59 1.71
C LEU A 744 38.61 -0.95 0.57
N GLN A 745 38.14 -1.80 -0.35
CA GLN A 745 38.81 -2.14 -1.59
C GLN A 745 37.92 -1.75 -2.77
N ILE A 746 38.51 -1.09 -3.75
CA ILE A 746 37.85 -0.75 -5.01
C ILE A 746 38.63 -1.43 -6.14
N VAL A 747 37.97 -2.37 -6.80
CA VAL A 747 38.53 -3.13 -7.92
C VAL A 747 37.97 -2.58 -9.22
N GLU A 748 38.82 -2.03 -10.08
CA GLU A 748 38.47 -1.62 -11.46
C GLU A 748 38.42 -2.89 -12.33
N GLU A 749 37.22 -3.27 -12.78
CA GLU A 749 36.98 -4.43 -13.65
C GLU A 749 36.86 -4.02 -15.13
N GLY A 750 36.55 -2.75 -15.39
CA GLY A 750 36.42 -2.17 -16.72
C GLY A 750 36.37 -0.64 -16.69
N PRO A 751 36.24 0.04 -17.85
CA PRO A 751 36.29 1.50 -17.94
C PRO A 751 35.26 2.26 -17.08
N ALA A 752 34.12 1.62 -16.77
CA ALA A 752 33.11 2.13 -15.85
C ALA A 752 32.53 1.04 -14.94
N ASP A 753 33.25 -0.06 -14.77
CA ASP A 753 32.81 -1.20 -13.97
C ASP A 753 33.75 -1.35 -12.77
N PHE A 754 33.19 -1.21 -11.57
CA PHE A 754 33.93 -1.29 -10.31
C PHE A 754 33.24 -2.24 -9.34
N THR A 755 34.05 -3.00 -8.61
CA THR A 755 33.59 -3.81 -7.49
C THR A 755 34.09 -3.19 -6.18
N ILE A 756 33.15 -2.76 -5.35
CA ILE A 756 33.39 -2.19 -4.03
C ILE A 756 33.29 -3.30 -2.99
N LYS A 757 34.34 -3.50 -2.20
CA LYS A 757 34.37 -4.47 -1.09
C LYS A 757 34.72 -3.77 0.21
N SER A 758 34.08 -4.16 1.29
CA SER A 758 34.44 -3.72 2.65
C SER A 758 34.19 -4.85 3.64
N THR A 759 34.93 -4.84 4.75
CA THR A 759 34.71 -5.75 5.88
C THR A 759 33.75 -5.08 6.85
N ILE A 760 32.74 -5.82 7.30
CA ILE A 760 31.80 -5.41 8.35
C ILE A 760 32.00 -6.33 9.53
N THR A 761 32.19 -5.75 10.72
CA THR A 761 32.37 -6.50 11.97
C THR A 761 31.27 -6.12 12.94
N ASN A 762 30.57 -7.11 13.50
CA ASN A 762 29.67 -6.90 14.62
C ASN A 762 30.51 -6.78 15.90
N THR A 763 30.69 -5.55 16.41
CA THR A 763 31.54 -5.26 17.56
C THR A 763 30.79 -5.35 18.90
N GLY A 764 29.48 -5.54 18.89
CA GLY A 764 28.67 -5.62 20.11
C GLY A 764 28.51 -7.05 20.65
N ALA A 765 27.58 -7.18 21.58
CA ALA A 765 27.37 -8.40 22.39
C ALA A 765 26.24 -9.32 21.86
N VAL A 766 25.42 -8.84 20.92
CA VAL A 766 24.27 -9.60 20.38
C VAL A 766 24.35 -9.72 18.87
N ALA A 767 23.78 -10.79 18.32
CA ALA A 767 23.68 -10.96 16.87
C ALA A 767 22.79 -9.87 16.27
N GLY A 768 23.10 -9.43 15.05
CA GLY A 768 22.33 -8.40 14.35
C GLY A 768 22.63 -8.39 12.86
N ALA A 769 21.78 -7.70 12.11
CA ALA A 769 22.03 -7.40 10.70
C ALA A 769 22.35 -5.91 10.50
N GLU A 770 23.23 -5.63 9.56
CA GLU A 770 23.57 -4.29 9.10
C GLU A 770 23.25 -4.15 7.61
N VAL A 771 22.79 -2.96 7.23
CA VAL A 771 22.56 -2.58 5.83
C VAL A 771 23.69 -1.65 5.41
N VAL A 772 24.60 -2.19 4.61
CA VAL A 772 25.68 -1.42 4.00
C VAL A 772 25.16 -0.70 2.77
N GLN A 773 25.22 0.62 2.77
CA GLN A 773 24.76 1.48 1.68
C GLN A 773 25.98 2.06 0.95
N VAL A 774 25.98 2.00 -0.38
CA VAL A 774 27.05 2.53 -1.22
C VAL A 774 26.50 3.67 -2.07
N TYR A 775 27.06 4.86 -1.85
CA TYR A 775 26.71 6.07 -2.57
C TYR A 775 27.84 6.51 -3.50
N VAL A 776 27.48 7.17 -4.60
CA VAL A 776 28.42 7.81 -5.52
C VAL A 776 28.22 9.32 -5.48
N ARG A 777 29.32 10.07 -5.34
CA ARG A 777 29.38 11.54 -5.39
C ARG A 777 30.27 11.98 -6.56
N PRO A 778 29.77 12.78 -7.51
CA PRO A 778 30.61 13.40 -8.53
C PRO A 778 31.41 14.58 -7.93
N LEU A 779 32.71 14.72 -8.26
CA LEU A 779 33.53 15.83 -7.74
C LEU A 779 33.49 17.09 -8.61
N GLN A 780 33.34 16.93 -9.93
CA GLN A 780 33.36 18.04 -10.89
C GLN A 780 32.31 17.81 -11.99
N PRO A 781 31.02 17.67 -11.63
CA PRO A 781 30.00 17.39 -12.63
C PRO A 781 29.79 18.59 -13.55
N THR A 782 29.62 18.37 -14.86
CA THR A 782 29.33 19.46 -15.81
C THR A 782 27.90 19.98 -15.72
N LEU A 783 27.02 19.29 -14.99
CA LEU A 783 25.65 19.67 -14.70
C LEU A 783 25.38 19.52 -13.20
N ALA A 784 24.47 20.32 -12.64
CA ALA A 784 24.13 20.19 -11.22
C ALA A 784 23.62 18.78 -10.91
N ARG A 785 24.13 18.16 -9.83
CA ARG A 785 23.78 16.82 -9.37
C ARG A 785 23.52 16.80 -7.87
N PRO A 786 22.79 15.81 -7.34
CA PRO A 786 22.75 15.56 -5.89
C PRO A 786 24.16 15.43 -5.31
N ASP A 787 24.33 15.78 -4.02
CA ASP A 787 25.62 15.58 -3.31
C ASP A 787 26.12 14.14 -3.43
N LYS A 788 25.19 13.19 -3.35
CA LYS A 788 25.44 11.77 -3.50
C LYS A 788 24.15 11.06 -3.84
N GLU A 789 24.28 9.90 -4.47
CA GLU A 789 23.15 9.06 -4.88
C GLU A 789 23.43 7.61 -4.47
N LEU A 790 22.43 6.91 -3.92
CA LEU A 790 22.53 5.48 -3.62
C LEU A 790 22.69 4.72 -4.93
N LYS A 791 23.77 3.92 -5.05
CA LYS A 791 24.05 3.10 -6.24
C LYS A 791 24.21 1.61 -5.93
N GLY A 792 24.15 1.23 -4.65
CA GLY A 792 24.02 -0.17 -4.24
C GLY A 792 23.84 -0.31 -2.74
N PHE A 793 23.38 -1.48 -2.32
CA PHE A 793 23.24 -1.84 -0.91
C PHE A 793 23.36 -3.35 -0.72
N THR A 794 23.79 -3.76 0.46
CA THR A 794 23.85 -5.18 0.87
C THR A 794 23.51 -5.28 2.34
N LYS A 795 22.58 -6.18 2.68
CA LYS A 795 22.28 -6.54 4.07
C LYS A 795 23.11 -7.75 4.48
N ILE A 796 23.74 -7.71 5.65
CA ILE A 796 24.56 -8.80 6.18
C ILE A 796 24.19 -9.10 7.64
N GLN A 797 23.96 -10.36 7.95
CA GLN A 797 23.72 -10.85 9.32
C GLN A 797 25.04 -11.34 9.93
N LEU A 798 25.34 -10.91 11.14
CA LEU A 798 26.59 -11.26 11.85
C LEU A 798 26.31 -11.64 13.30
N THR A 799 26.91 -12.74 13.76
CA THR A 799 26.98 -13.08 15.19
C THR A 799 27.93 -12.11 15.92
N PRO A 800 27.88 -12.02 17.27
CA PRO A 800 28.80 -11.16 18.02
C PRO A 800 30.26 -11.43 17.65
N GLN A 801 31.04 -10.36 17.49
CA GLN A 801 32.47 -10.38 17.16
C GLN A 801 32.81 -11.02 15.80
N ALA A 802 31.83 -11.45 15.01
CA ALA A 802 32.07 -11.97 13.68
C ALA A 802 32.25 -10.84 12.66
N GLN A 803 33.06 -11.12 11.65
CA GLN A 803 33.28 -10.25 10.50
C GLN A 803 32.80 -10.93 9.21
N GLY A 804 32.34 -10.13 8.26
CA GLY A 804 31.95 -10.58 6.93
C GLY A 804 32.30 -9.55 5.87
N GLN A 805 32.65 -10.02 4.67
CA GLN A 805 32.92 -9.14 3.54
C GLN A 805 31.62 -8.88 2.78
N VAL A 806 31.32 -7.60 2.53
CA VAL A 806 30.24 -7.18 1.63
C VAL A 806 30.82 -6.78 0.28
N THR A 807 30.04 -6.99 -0.78
CA THR A 807 30.43 -6.65 -2.15
C THR A 807 29.28 -5.93 -2.85
N VAL A 808 29.58 -4.81 -3.51
CA VAL A 808 28.64 -4.05 -4.35
C VAL A 808 29.29 -3.77 -5.70
N LYS A 809 28.58 -4.08 -6.77
CA LYS A 809 29.03 -3.80 -8.14
C LYS A 809 28.43 -2.48 -8.63
N LEU A 810 29.28 -1.65 -9.22
CA LEU A 810 28.92 -0.38 -9.84
C LEU A 810 29.24 -0.48 -11.33
N ASP A 811 28.22 -0.34 -12.17
CA ASP A 811 28.37 -0.26 -13.63
C ASP A 811 28.28 1.20 -14.12
N ARG A 812 28.33 1.41 -15.44
CA ARG A 812 28.19 2.75 -16.05
C ARG A 812 26.98 3.56 -15.54
N SER A 813 25.87 2.92 -15.17
CA SER A 813 24.66 3.57 -14.64
C SER A 813 24.89 4.18 -13.26
N ALA A 814 25.86 3.67 -12.49
CA ALA A 814 26.23 4.22 -11.19
C ALA A 814 26.81 5.63 -11.27
N PHE A 815 27.38 5.98 -12.42
CA PHE A 815 28.03 7.27 -12.65
C PHE A 815 27.21 8.21 -13.55
N ALA A 816 26.17 7.69 -14.19
CA ALA A 816 25.43 8.44 -15.19
C ALA A 816 24.40 9.41 -14.63
N PHE A 817 24.10 10.41 -15.46
CA PHE A 817 22.94 11.30 -15.37
C PHE A 817 22.26 11.35 -16.75
N TRP A 818 21.02 11.84 -16.81
CA TRP A 818 20.34 12.08 -18.08
C TRP A 818 20.72 13.46 -18.62
N ASP A 819 21.38 13.48 -19.76
CA ASP A 819 21.79 14.69 -20.47
C ASP A 819 20.74 15.07 -21.51
N ASP A 820 19.94 16.09 -21.19
CA ASP A 820 18.86 16.64 -22.02
C ASP A 820 19.25 17.93 -22.75
N ARG A 821 20.55 18.28 -22.80
CA ARG A 821 21.03 19.45 -23.56
C ARG A 821 20.79 19.34 -25.06
N LYS A 822 20.62 18.11 -25.57
CA LYS A 822 20.16 17.82 -26.93
C LYS A 822 18.74 17.31 -26.88
N ASP A 823 17.91 17.69 -27.84
CA ASP A 823 16.49 17.31 -27.92
C ASP A 823 16.24 15.79 -27.85
N THR A 824 17.19 14.99 -28.31
CA THR A 824 17.05 13.52 -28.28
C THR A 824 17.26 12.90 -26.91
N GLY A 825 17.99 13.58 -26.00
CA GLY A 825 18.43 13.12 -24.69
C GLY A 825 19.25 11.82 -24.69
N ASN A 826 20.16 11.65 -23.74
CA ASN A 826 20.83 10.37 -23.51
C ASN A 826 21.37 10.25 -22.09
N TRP A 827 21.52 9.02 -21.60
CA TRP A 827 22.35 8.76 -20.43
C TRP A 827 23.81 9.13 -20.74
N CYS A 828 24.50 9.73 -19.77
CA CYS A 828 25.89 10.10 -19.86
C CYS A 828 26.63 9.75 -18.57
N ALA A 829 27.50 8.74 -18.62
CA ALA A 829 28.51 8.52 -17.60
C ALA A 829 29.76 9.33 -17.99
N GLU A 830 29.88 10.50 -17.39
CA GLU A 830 30.93 11.47 -17.71
C GLU A 830 32.28 11.04 -17.14
N GLN A 831 33.35 11.20 -17.92
CA GLN A 831 34.71 10.98 -17.47
C GLN A 831 35.07 11.91 -16.30
N GLY A 832 35.85 11.43 -15.35
CA GLY A 832 36.32 12.25 -14.24
C GLY A 832 36.31 11.53 -12.91
N LYS A 833 36.52 12.30 -11.85
CA LYS A 833 36.67 11.80 -10.49
C LYS A 833 35.34 11.74 -9.77
N TYR A 834 35.11 10.61 -9.12
CA TYR A 834 33.96 10.35 -8.27
C TYR A 834 34.45 9.82 -6.92
N VAL A 835 33.66 10.09 -5.88
CA VAL A 835 33.86 9.53 -4.56
C VAL A 835 32.83 8.44 -4.33
N VAL A 836 33.30 7.28 -3.89
CA VAL A 836 32.48 6.17 -3.40
C VAL A 836 32.42 6.27 -1.89
N LEU A 837 31.20 6.32 -1.34
CA LEU A 837 30.94 6.44 0.09
C LEU A 837 30.26 5.15 0.56
N VAL A 838 30.88 4.43 1.49
CA VAL A 838 30.27 3.28 2.15
C VAL A 838 29.76 3.74 3.52
N ALA A 839 28.46 3.55 3.75
CA ALA A 839 27.74 4.21 4.82
C ALA A 839 26.73 3.29 5.50
N ALA A 840 26.41 3.60 6.76
CA ALA A 840 25.34 2.97 7.52
C ALA A 840 23.99 3.69 7.35
N SER A 841 24.01 4.96 6.91
CA SER A 841 22.87 5.77 6.49
C SER A 841 23.34 6.89 5.55
N SER A 842 22.42 7.65 4.94
CA SER A 842 22.80 8.80 4.10
C SER A 842 23.57 9.91 4.83
N GLN A 843 23.55 9.93 6.17
CA GLN A 843 24.31 10.88 7.00
C GLN A 843 25.44 10.22 7.81
N ASP A 844 25.57 8.90 7.76
CA ASP A 844 26.56 8.13 8.54
C ASP A 844 27.55 7.41 7.62
N VAL A 845 28.42 8.19 6.99
CA VAL A 845 29.48 7.69 6.10
C VAL A 845 30.65 7.15 6.93
N ARG A 846 31.05 5.91 6.66
CA ARG A 846 32.09 5.20 7.43
C ARG A 846 33.39 5.04 6.66
N LEU A 847 33.31 4.78 5.35
CA LEU A 847 34.48 4.63 4.48
C LEU A 847 34.32 5.49 3.23
N VAL A 848 35.44 6.01 2.73
CA VAL A 848 35.51 6.90 1.57
C VAL A 848 36.61 6.43 0.65
N GLY A 849 36.32 6.28 -0.64
CA GLY A 849 37.29 5.98 -1.68
C GLY A 849 37.05 6.84 -2.93
N GLU A 850 38.06 6.93 -3.79
CA GLU A 850 37.97 7.68 -5.05
C GLU A 850 38.04 6.70 -6.23
N VAL A 851 37.24 6.96 -7.26
CA VAL A 851 37.33 6.29 -8.56
C VAL A 851 37.44 7.33 -9.66
N ASN A 852 38.13 6.97 -10.74
CA ASN A 852 38.30 7.84 -11.89
C ASN A 852 37.79 7.14 -13.16
N LEU A 853 36.70 7.66 -13.70
CA LEU A 853 36.07 7.14 -14.91
C LEU A 853 36.85 7.59 -16.15
N LYS A 854 37.23 6.64 -17.00
CA LYS A 854 38.02 6.92 -18.22
C LYS A 854 37.10 6.95 -19.44
N GLY A 855 37.01 8.13 -20.06
CA GLY A 855 36.20 8.36 -21.25
C GLY A 855 34.70 8.49 -20.94
N ASN A 856 34.00 9.25 -21.77
CA ASN A 856 32.55 9.41 -21.64
C ASN A 856 31.84 8.19 -22.24
N GLN A 857 30.82 7.68 -21.54
CA GLN A 857 29.90 6.69 -22.10
C GLN A 857 28.51 7.28 -22.24
N THR A 858 27.92 7.15 -23.43
CA THR A 858 26.59 7.65 -23.72
C THR A 858 25.71 6.57 -24.31
N TRP A 859 24.46 6.46 -23.85
CA TRP A 859 23.51 5.46 -24.36
C TRP A 859 22.05 5.87 -24.16
N ARG A 860 21.15 5.12 -24.81
CA ARG A 860 19.70 5.10 -24.52
C ARG A 860 19.29 3.65 -24.29
N GLY A 861 18.15 3.43 -23.67
CA GLY A 861 17.70 2.08 -23.35
C GLY A 861 18.26 1.51 -22.06
N LEU A 862 18.37 0.18 -22.03
CA LEU A 862 18.73 -0.60 -20.84
C LEU A 862 20.25 -0.73 -20.62
#